data_AF-A0AAW5TRP3-F1
#
_entry.id   AF-A0AAW5TRP3-F1
#
_cell.length_a   1.000
_cell.length_b   1.000
_cell.length_c   1.000
_cell.angle_alpha   90.00
_cell.angle_beta   90.00
_cell.angle_gamma   90.00
#
_symmetry.space_group_name_H-M   'P 1'
#
loop_
_entity.id
_entity.type
_entity.pdbx_description
1 polymer ?
#
loop_
_entity_poly.entity_id
_entity_poly.type
_entity_poly.pdbx_seq_one_letter_code
_entity_poly.pdbx_strand_id
1 'polypeptide(L)'
;MIKLHSIIKQNRLKSTAIFGILLLLFSSLFAPIARAFTIGQNESKQDNISVNIKQIDELKDVFAHGSSKPTNTLEQTLVNVLAKDKVGDFGNFTVNASPEDVLRYTYPNATEAQLQTATINGQQAVNWLHHVGYTATLINRALTTDEIKKQLDNSCPIIPIMVNQNQDNWLNHCLAGVLYAHDDVTIDGQNKLNKSFIKAMGYGETTVQDGQETQPITFPDQTNSPDPIQASDSYLWTQTISDIKLDPSAVNIQSINTNVKDGIFKAQTTKMGNGSQVEFTDPLLASMKPQVADSPLLTCSAQVQKKGWLPECQYGEPVGTMEEGLRLEAFKLKLRHLPQGLTGGITYSAHVQNQGWQNEVSDGAIAGTVGKSLRVEAIKVRLTGTLAQQYSVYYSTYSNKNWCPFVKDNQISGTTGKGLKIEAIMVHLIRKKNFNGASNETKRAAVALANAYEDAEHQKTVTDLEKYAKINPSNAITSQQIMDWYHFLGLEFDTQKGRFTKAQAMTMNQSGRLYFTFLKAKKAPDNIQNFGAIGYGYMDNSFSYTPNLSYMNEPYAPTVCWQQRKGENFTQTNNRMKTYDYDKIYTLNEEGKEVSEYEEEVTLYNIRAKASTNKADSTPSTPEQSTPTSLQATGATYQENPNFIPSGVQGSEPWCSEYVNASEINLLNHMTAETPATSRLTAEQLMQALYPTVNAEQLKTMNGGLIGDILKVLKEKYQVTADVENRALNFKEVKRELDSGNIVQMDLDNKDREAGESNELAHSVAIIGYVLPANGDTSKAPYYKIWNPWGQEFYVSSKSDTINLGGVRYQWTRTWHNWRKVGARTQLNINKAIIQQKAASMCNPNIVSTFNLPDYLHPFEEKDIFHQKAGEFGNNIQTYNSRFFGLFSISISNNSKRAISSRHLKTKKTPYNYMAQQYRSDIIKMHDLDTDISKWGIGTAVIAGLLTAIQFIPVIDEVVDLIITVVGLATGGGIDFQAGLELGNLMISLIDTQKHADSIFKTL
;
A
#
# COMPACT_ATOMS: atom_id res chain seq x y z
N MET A 1 -12.75 0.70 -60.70
CA MET A 1 -11.83 1.82 -60.41
C MET A 1 -12.14 3.13 -61.16
N ILE A 2 -12.89 3.13 -62.27
CA ILE A 2 -13.19 4.36 -63.05
C ILE A 2 -14.61 4.89 -62.76
N LYS A 3 -14.76 5.69 -61.70
CA LYS A 3 -15.86 6.66 -61.45
C LYS A 3 -15.72 7.41 -60.12
N LEU A 4 -14.92 6.89 -59.17
CA LEU A 4 -14.57 7.55 -57.90
C LEU A 4 -13.66 8.81 -58.08
N HIS A 5 -13.26 9.12 -59.32
CA HIS A 5 -12.18 10.07 -59.63
C HIS A 5 -12.65 11.50 -59.96
N SER A 6 -13.96 11.79 -59.98
CA SER A 6 -14.50 13.12 -60.34
C SER A 6 -14.97 13.98 -59.16
N ILE A 7 -15.24 13.40 -57.98
CA ILE A 7 -15.91 14.11 -56.86
C ILE A 7 -14.90 14.78 -55.89
N ILE A 8 -13.64 14.35 -55.87
CA ILE A 8 -12.64 14.75 -54.86
C ILE A 8 -12.04 16.17 -55.11
N LYS A 9 -12.41 16.85 -56.21
CA LYS A 9 -11.64 18.01 -56.73
C LYS A 9 -12.14 19.42 -56.34
N GLN A 10 -13.11 19.58 -55.43
CA GLN A 10 -13.77 20.90 -55.25
C GLN A 10 -13.99 21.45 -53.82
N ASN A 11 -13.60 20.78 -52.73
CA ASN A 11 -13.84 21.31 -51.36
C ASN A 11 -12.73 21.04 -50.31
N ARG A 12 -11.45 21.16 -50.71
CA ARG A 12 -10.33 21.24 -49.75
C ARG A 12 -10.17 22.67 -49.19
N LEU A 13 -10.80 23.01 -48.07
CA LEU A 13 -10.35 24.10 -47.17
C LEU A 13 -11.06 24.23 -45.79
N LYS A 14 -12.00 23.35 -45.39
CA LYS A 14 -12.74 23.47 -44.10
C LYS A 14 -12.82 22.19 -43.24
N SER A 15 -12.00 21.16 -43.48
CA SER A 15 -12.06 19.90 -42.73
C SER A 15 -11.05 19.75 -41.57
N THR A 16 -9.93 20.48 -41.59
CA THR A 16 -8.84 20.32 -40.61
C THR A 16 -9.15 20.80 -39.19
N ALA A 17 -10.12 21.71 -39.01
CA ALA A 17 -10.50 22.22 -37.69
C ALA A 17 -11.48 21.32 -36.92
N ILE A 18 -12.24 20.45 -37.61
CA ILE A 18 -13.32 19.65 -37.01
C ILE A 18 -12.83 18.24 -36.65
N PHE A 19 -11.94 17.65 -37.45
CA PHE A 19 -11.42 16.30 -37.19
C PHE A 19 -10.55 16.22 -35.92
N GLY A 20 -9.81 17.29 -35.58
CA GLY A 20 -9.03 17.36 -34.34
C GLY A 20 -9.90 17.41 -33.07
N ILE A 21 -11.11 17.96 -33.15
CA ILE A 21 -12.02 18.08 -32.00
C ILE A 21 -12.80 16.77 -31.79
N LEU A 22 -13.18 16.06 -32.85
CA LEU A 22 -13.85 14.76 -32.71
C LEU A 22 -12.92 13.64 -32.19
N LEU A 23 -11.64 13.61 -32.60
CA LEU A 23 -10.71 12.59 -32.08
C LEU A 23 -10.35 12.78 -30.60
N LEU A 24 -10.39 14.01 -30.08
CA LEU A 24 -10.16 14.30 -28.65
C LEU A 24 -11.39 14.05 -27.75
N LEU A 25 -12.54 13.69 -28.32
CA LEU A 25 -13.79 13.40 -27.59
C LEU A 25 -14.20 11.92 -27.63
N PHE A 26 -13.37 11.04 -28.21
CA PHE A 26 -13.62 9.59 -28.29
C PHE A 26 -12.46 8.72 -27.79
N SER A 27 -11.41 9.31 -27.20
CA SER A 27 -10.26 8.59 -26.62
C SER A 27 -10.26 8.54 -25.08
N SER A 28 -11.32 9.02 -24.42
CA SER A 28 -11.47 9.05 -22.95
C SER A 28 -12.69 8.28 -22.44
N LEU A 29 -13.39 7.57 -23.33
CA LEU A 29 -14.43 6.59 -22.99
C LEU A 29 -13.83 5.19 -23.19
N PHE A 30 -14.00 4.33 -22.20
CA PHE A 30 -13.39 2.99 -22.14
C PHE A 30 -11.86 2.97 -22.14
N ALA A 31 -11.26 3.46 -21.05
CA ALA A 31 -10.17 2.68 -20.48
C ALA A 31 -10.81 1.34 -20.03
N PRO A 32 -10.41 0.18 -20.59
CA PRO A 32 -10.92 -1.09 -20.10
C PRO A 32 -10.43 -1.29 -18.67
N ILE A 33 -11.32 -1.69 -17.77
CA ILE A 33 -10.88 -2.33 -16.52
C ILE A 33 -10.23 -3.64 -16.98
N ALA A 34 -8.90 -3.71 -16.88
CA ALA A 34 -8.16 -4.93 -17.17
C ALA A 34 -8.71 -6.03 -16.26
N ARG A 35 -9.44 -6.99 -16.85
CA ARG A 35 -9.95 -8.13 -16.09
C ARG A 35 -8.76 -9.01 -15.77
N ALA A 36 -8.62 -9.34 -14.48
CA ALA A 36 -7.62 -10.27 -13.94
C ALA A 36 -7.49 -11.58 -14.76
N PHE A 37 -8.62 -12.02 -15.32
CA PHE A 37 -8.79 -13.29 -16.02
C PHE A 37 -9.50 -13.10 -17.36
N THR A 38 -9.06 -13.83 -18.38
CA THR A 38 -9.64 -13.83 -19.72
C THR A 38 -10.65 -14.97 -19.89
N ILE A 39 -11.70 -14.74 -20.70
CA ILE A 39 -12.76 -15.73 -20.96
C ILE A 39 -12.63 -16.25 -22.39
N GLY A 40 -12.31 -17.53 -22.51
CA GLY A 40 -12.43 -18.29 -23.76
C GLY A 40 -13.87 -18.75 -23.97
N GLN A 41 -14.33 -18.74 -25.21
CA GLN A 41 -15.68 -19.20 -25.60
C GLN A 41 -15.59 -20.14 -26.80
N ASN A 42 -16.12 -21.36 -26.67
CA ASN A 42 -16.13 -22.39 -27.71
C ASN A 42 -17.57 -22.83 -28.00
N GLU A 43 -18.06 -22.53 -29.20
CA GLU A 43 -19.39 -22.91 -29.66
C GLU A 43 -19.34 -24.13 -30.57
N SER A 44 -20.20 -25.10 -30.28
CA SER A 44 -20.47 -26.26 -31.13
C SER A 44 -21.98 -26.36 -31.38
N LYS A 45 -22.37 -26.89 -32.54
CA LYS A 45 -23.78 -27.04 -32.91
C LYS A 45 -23.99 -28.28 -33.76
N GLN A 46 -24.98 -29.07 -33.39
CA GLN A 46 -25.45 -30.22 -34.15
C GLN A 46 -26.97 -30.29 -34.06
N ASP A 47 -27.62 -30.39 -35.22
CA ASP A 47 -29.08 -30.39 -35.35
C ASP A 47 -29.73 -29.18 -34.62
N ASN A 48 -30.72 -29.43 -33.75
CA ASN A 48 -31.40 -28.40 -32.96
C ASN A 48 -30.65 -28.00 -31.68
N ILE A 49 -29.50 -28.62 -31.38
CA ILE A 49 -28.76 -28.44 -30.12
C ILE A 49 -27.49 -27.61 -30.37
N SER A 50 -27.30 -26.56 -29.58
CA SER A 50 -26.04 -25.80 -29.51
C SER A 50 -25.45 -25.92 -28.12
N VAL A 51 -24.15 -26.16 -28.02
CA VAL A 51 -23.40 -26.19 -26.76
C VAL A 51 -22.32 -25.12 -26.83
N ASN A 52 -22.36 -24.18 -25.89
CA ASN A 52 -21.43 -23.06 -25.79
C ASN A 52 -20.67 -23.15 -24.46
N ILE A 53 -19.40 -23.55 -24.51
CA ILE A 53 -18.55 -23.65 -23.32
C ILE A 53 -17.83 -22.33 -23.12
N LYS A 54 -17.99 -21.72 -21.95
CA LYS A 54 -17.22 -20.56 -21.51
C LYS A 54 -16.28 -20.95 -20.37
N GLN A 55 -15.03 -20.56 -20.47
CA GLN A 55 -13.98 -20.91 -19.52
C GLN A 55 -13.12 -19.70 -19.17
N ILE A 56 -12.58 -19.68 -17.95
CA ILE A 56 -11.47 -18.78 -17.60
C ILE A 56 -10.17 -19.44 -18.08
N ASP A 57 -9.53 -18.85 -19.08
CA ASP A 57 -8.42 -19.48 -19.81
C ASP A 57 -7.18 -19.71 -18.92
N GLU A 58 -6.85 -18.79 -18.01
CA GLU A 58 -5.70 -18.95 -17.10
C GLU A 58 -5.90 -20.05 -16.04
N LEU A 59 -7.14 -20.36 -15.69
CA LEU A 59 -7.48 -21.31 -14.62
C LEU A 59 -7.61 -22.76 -15.10
N LYS A 60 -7.70 -22.99 -16.42
CA LYS A 60 -7.65 -24.33 -17.03
C LYS A 60 -6.54 -25.20 -16.45
N ASP A 61 -5.35 -24.62 -16.33
CA ASP A 61 -4.12 -25.27 -15.87
C ASP A 61 -3.67 -24.73 -14.50
N VAL A 62 -4.63 -24.43 -13.61
CA VAL A 62 -4.41 -23.85 -12.26
C VAL A 62 -3.50 -24.70 -11.36
N PHE A 63 -3.49 -26.02 -11.51
CA PHE A 63 -2.73 -26.95 -10.65
C PHE A 63 -1.57 -27.70 -11.34
N ALA A 64 -1.16 -27.29 -12.54
CA ALA A 64 -0.24 -28.07 -13.39
C ALA A 64 1.14 -28.43 -12.77
N HIS A 65 1.58 -27.73 -11.72
CA HIS A 65 2.91 -27.90 -11.10
C HIS A 65 2.89 -27.91 -9.56
N GLY A 66 1.72 -28.07 -8.93
CA GLY A 66 1.59 -28.00 -7.46
C GLY A 66 1.21 -29.33 -6.82
N SER A 67 1.75 -29.62 -5.63
CA SER A 67 1.22 -30.63 -4.73
C SER A 67 0.89 -30.03 -3.36
N SER A 68 -0.27 -30.38 -2.83
CA SER A 68 -0.73 -29.96 -1.51
C SER A 68 -0.43 -31.04 -0.46
N LYS A 69 -0.27 -30.60 0.78
CA LYS A 69 -0.52 -31.48 1.93
C LYS A 69 -2.05 -31.64 2.02
N PRO A 70 -2.59 -32.83 2.29
CA PRO A 70 -4.03 -33.05 2.50
C PRO A 70 -4.75 -32.03 3.41
N THR A 71 -4.01 -31.47 4.38
CA THR A 71 -4.47 -30.42 5.31
C THR A 71 -4.53 -29.01 4.72
N ASN A 72 -3.76 -28.69 3.69
CA ASN A 72 -3.59 -27.32 3.18
C ASN A 72 -4.20 -27.07 1.79
N THR A 73 -5.24 -27.83 1.42
CA THR A 73 -5.88 -27.77 0.10
C THR A 73 -6.48 -26.39 -0.21
N LEU A 74 -7.01 -25.69 0.80
CA LEU A 74 -7.58 -24.35 0.64
C LEU A 74 -6.48 -23.29 0.45
N GLU A 75 -5.48 -23.29 1.32
CA GLU A 75 -4.30 -22.44 1.29
C GLU A 75 -3.57 -22.56 -0.06
N GLN A 76 -3.37 -23.79 -0.52
CA GLN A 76 -2.74 -24.06 -1.81
C GLN A 76 -3.64 -23.71 -3.00
N THR A 77 -4.97 -23.78 -2.87
CA THR A 77 -5.90 -23.33 -3.92
C THR A 77 -5.92 -21.81 -4.04
N LEU A 78 -5.96 -21.07 -2.93
CA LEU A 78 -5.87 -19.62 -2.90
C LEU A 78 -4.59 -19.13 -3.61
N VAL A 79 -3.43 -19.68 -3.20
CA VAL A 79 -2.13 -19.38 -3.81
C VAL A 79 -2.14 -19.63 -5.32
N ASN A 80 -2.65 -20.78 -5.78
CA ASN A 80 -2.65 -21.10 -7.21
C ASN A 80 -3.62 -20.22 -8.03
N VAL A 81 -4.77 -19.82 -7.47
CA VAL A 81 -5.68 -18.88 -8.15
C VAL A 81 -5.02 -17.50 -8.29
N LEU A 82 -4.38 -16.98 -7.23
CA LEU A 82 -3.66 -15.71 -7.30
C LEU A 82 -2.39 -15.79 -8.18
N ALA A 83 -1.78 -16.97 -8.29
CA ALA A 83 -0.63 -17.21 -9.18
C ALA A 83 -0.99 -17.15 -10.68
N LYS A 84 -2.27 -17.10 -11.03
CA LYS A 84 -2.78 -17.01 -12.40
C LYS A 84 -3.26 -15.60 -12.81
N ASP A 85 -3.40 -14.67 -11.87
CA ASP A 85 -3.78 -13.28 -12.16
C ASP A 85 -2.62 -12.51 -12.86
N LYS A 86 -2.97 -11.59 -13.76
CA LYS A 86 -2.06 -10.87 -14.68
C LYS A 86 -2.37 -9.36 -14.78
N VAL A 87 -2.70 -8.69 -13.67
CA VAL A 87 -3.06 -7.26 -13.74
C VAL A 87 -1.89 -6.33 -14.13
N GLY A 88 -2.02 -5.66 -15.29
CA GLY A 88 -1.42 -4.33 -15.53
C GLY A 88 -0.36 -4.21 -16.65
N ASP A 89 -0.39 -3.08 -17.35
CA ASP A 89 0.57 -2.72 -18.42
C ASP A 89 2.04 -2.57 -17.95
N PHE A 90 2.25 -2.49 -16.63
CA PHE A 90 3.57 -2.47 -15.99
C PHE A 90 3.82 -3.74 -15.17
N GLY A 91 3.40 -4.89 -15.71
CA GLY A 91 3.29 -6.17 -15.01
C GLY A 91 4.50 -6.57 -14.15
N ASN A 92 4.30 -6.53 -12.83
CA ASN A 92 5.12 -7.14 -11.79
C ASN A 92 4.35 -7.14 -10.47
N PHE A 93 3.43 -8.08 -10.25
CA PHE A 93 3.05 -8.64 -8.93
C PHE A 93 2.05 -9.79 -9.11
N THR A 94 2.54 -10.95 -9.58
CA THR A 94 1.94 -12.22 -9.16
C THR A 94 2.10 -12.34 -7.64
N VAL A 95 1.08 -12.75 -6.90
CA VAL A 95 1.20 -12.95 -5.44
C VAL A 95 2.03 -14.21 -5.19
N ASN A 96 3.35 -14.03 -5.13
CA ASN A 96 4.32 -15.09 -4.87
C ASN A 96 4.38 -15.44 -3.37
N ALA A 97 3.26 -15.96 -2.87
CA ALA A 97 3.11 -16.51 -1.54
C ALA A 97 3.07 -18.05 -1.59
N SER A 98 3.43 -18.68 -0.47
CA SER A 98 3.28 -20.11 -0.24
C SER A 98 2.07 -20.40 0.65
N PRO A 99 1.58 -21.67 0.72
CA PRO A 99 0.57 -22.06 1.72
C PRO A 99 1.03 -21.79 3.17
N GLU A 100 2.35 -21.80 3.40
CA GLU A 100 2.95 -21.51 4.71
C GLU A 100 2.77 -20.04 5.10
N ASP A 101 2.81 -19.11 4.14
CA ASP A 101 2.54 -17.68 4.40
C ASP A 101 1.07 -17.46 4.80
N VAL A 102 0.14 -18.22 4.20
CA VAL A 102 -1.29 -18.22 4.58
C VAL A 102 -1.48 -18.70 6.02
N LEU A 103 -0.79 -19.81 6.38
CA LEU A 103 -0.83 -20.39 7.72
C LEU A 103 -0.14 -19.50 8.76
N ARG A 104 1.01 -18.89 8.45
CA ARG A 104 1.73 -17.96 9.34
C ARG A 104 1.00 -16.65 9.55
N TYR A 105 0.32 -16.11 8.54
CA TYR A 105 -0.60 -14.97 8.72
C TYR A 105 -1.72 -15.32 9.72
N THR A 106 -2.28 -16.51 9.60
CA THR A 106 -3.42 -16.96 10.42
C THR A 106 -3.02 -17.38 11.83
N TYR A 107 -1.83 -17.96 11.99
CA TYR A 107 -1.31 -18.54 13.23
C TYR A 107 0.14 -18.05 13.52
N PRO A 108 0.37 -16.74 13.73
CA PRO A 108 1.72 -16.15 13.75
C PRO A 108 2.63 -16.61 14.91
N ASN A 109 2.05 -17.25 15.93
CA ASN A 109 2.79 -17.79 17.08
C ASN A 109 2.91 -19.33 17.06
N ALA A 110 2.47 -20.00 15.98
CA ALA A 110 2.58 -21.44 15.85
C ALA A 110 4.02 -21.88 15.57
N THR A 111 4.46 -22.96 16.20
CA THR A 111 5.74 -23.59 15.88
C THR A 111 5.67 -24.32 14.54
N GLU A 112 6.82 -24.64 13.95
CA GLU A 112 6.89 -25.33 12.66
C GLU A 112 6.10 -26.65 12.65
N ALA A 113 6.21 -27.42 13.73
CA ALA A 113 5.46 -28.66 13.91
C ALA A 113 3.94 -28.43 14.06
N GLN A 114 3.50 -27.31 14.63
CA GLN A 114 2.08 -26.95 14.69
C GLN A 114 1.55 -26.57 13.30
N LEU A 115 2.32 -25.80 12.51
CA LEU A 115 1.97 -25.41 11.14
C LEU A 115 1.77 -26.62 10.21
N GLN A 116 2.53 -27.71 10.38
CA GLN A 116 2.32 -28.96 9.60
C GLN A 116 0.90 -29.54 9.76
N THR A 117 0.29 -29.33 10.94
CA THR A 117 -1.02 -29.89 11.30
C THR A 117 -2.18 -28.92 11.09
N ALA A 118 -1.87 -27.64 10.83
CA ALA A 118 -2.80 -26.54 10.81
C ALA A 118 -3.66 -26.52 9.54
N THR A 119 -4.85 -25.94 9.66
CA THR A 119 -5.78 -25.66 8.55
C THR A 119 -6.42 -24.29 8.75
N ILE A 120 -6.89 -23.67 7.68
CA ILE A 120 -7.76 -22.49 7.73
C ILE A 120 -9.19 -22.82 7.28
N ASN A 121 -10.16 -22.09 7.84
CA ASN A 121 -11.53 -22.06 7.33
C ASN A 121 -11.74 -20.94 6.29
N GLY A 122 -12.89 -20.94 5.61
CA GLY A 122 -13.21 -19.96 4.57
C GLY A 122 -13.17 -18.49 5.00
N GLN A 123 -13.33 -18.17 6.30
CA GLN A 123 -13.24 -16.79 6.79
C GLN A 123 -11.78 -16.36 6.97
N GLN A 124 -10.94 -17.23 7.53
CA GLN A 124 -9.49 -17.00 7.61
C GLN A 124 -8.87 -16.85 6.21
N ALA A 125 -9.34 -17.65 5.24
CA ALA A 125 -8.98 -17.53 3.83
C ALA A 125 -9.34 -16.17 3.22
N VAL A 126 -10.56 -15.68 3.45
CA VAL A 126 -10.99 -14.35 2.97
C VAL A 126 -10.20 -13.22 3.66
N ASN A 127 -9.93 -13.33 4.96
CA ASN A 127 -9.08 -12.37 5.68
C ASN A 127 -7.66 -12.31 5.08
N TRP A 128 -7.08 -13.45 4.69
CA TRP A 128 -5.79 -13.50 4.02
C TRP A 128 -5.84 -12.88 2.61
N LEU A 129 -6.87 -13.15 1.82
CA LEU A 129 -7.07 -12.49 0.52
C LEU A 129 -7.10 -10.95 0.67
N HIS A 130 -7.85 -10.45 1.66
CA HIS A 130 -7.91 -9.00 1.96
C HIS A 130 -6.54 -8.44 2.37
N HIS A 131 -5.73 -9.22 3.08
CA HIS A 131 -4.36 -8.86 3.47
C HIS A 131 -3.40 -8.79 2.28
N VAL A 132 -3.45 -9.74 1.34
CA VAL A 132 -2.59 -9.74 0.13
C VAL A 132 -3.13 -8.87 -1.02
N GLY A 133 -4.06 -7.96 -0.73
CA GLY A 133 -4.53 -6.95 -1.69
C GLY A 133 -5.65 -7.41 -2.62
N TYR A 134 -6.49 -8.37 -2.21
CA TYR A 134 -7.63 -8.85 -2.99
C TYR A 134 -8.94 -8.69 -2.21
N THR A 135 -9.97 -8.11 -2.84
CA THR A 135 -11.33 -8.23 -2.33
C THR A 135 -11.86 -9.63 -2.58
N ALA A 136 -12.56 -10.21 -1.60
CA ALA A 136 -13.21 -11.52 -1.71
C ALA A 136 -14.38 -11.62 -0.71
N THR A 137 -15.38 -12.46 -1.03
CA THR A 137 -16.59 -12.67 -0.24
C THR A 137 -16.74 -14.14 0.14
N LEU A 138 -16.96 -14.43 1.43
CA LEU A 138 -17.35 -15.76 1.91
C LEU A 138 -18.87 -15.92 1.86
N ILE A 139 -19.34 -16.98 1.21
CA ILE A 139 -20.74 -17.38 1.15
C ILE A 139 -20.87 -18.74 1.83
N ASN A 140 -21.66 -18.83 2.90
CA ASN A 140 -21.84 -20.06 3.70
C ASN A 140 -22.87 -21.03 3.08
N ARG A 141 -22.73 -21.29 1.78
CA ARG A 141 -23.46 -22.30 0.99
C ARG A 141 -22.75 -22.52 -0.36
N ALA A 142 -23.20 -23.53 -1.08
CA ALA A 142 -23.03 -23.60 -2.53
C ALA A 142 -23.69 -22.40 -3.24
N LEU A 143 -23.16 -22.02 -4.40
CA LEU A 143 -23.80 -21.06 -5.30
C LEU A 143 -24.95 -21.71 -6.06
N THR A 144 -25.92 -20.91 -6.48
CA THR A 144 -26.92 -21.31 -7.46
C THR A 144 -26.36 -21.20 -8.88
N THR A 145 -26.94 -21.95 -9.81
CA THR A 145 -26.70 -21.91 -11.26
C THR A 145 -26.48 -20.48 -11.80
N ASP A 146 -27.42 -19.57 -11.52
CA ASP A 146 -27.37 -18.17 -11.97
C ASP A 146 -26.20 -17.38 -11.36
N GLU A 147 -25.84 -17.66 -10.11
CA GLU A 147 -24.71 -17.00 -9.44
C GLU A 147 -23.37 -17.48 -9.96
N ILE A 148 -23.22 -18.78 -10.27
CA ILE A 148 -22.03 -19.36 -10.89
C ILE A 148 -21.83 -18.73 -12.27
N LYS A 149 -22.86 -18.82 -13.12
CA LYS A 149 -22.84 -18.25 -14.47
C LYS A 149 -22.52 -16.77 -14.45
N LYS A 150 -23.16 -15.99 -13.58
CA LYS A 150 -22.92 -14.55 -13.41
C LYS A 150 -21.49 -14.22 -13.00
N GLN A 151 -20.84 -15.03 -12.16
CA GLN A 151 -19.46 -14.77 -11.72
C GLN A 151 -18.43 -15.19 -12.79
N LEU A 152 -18.61 -16.35 -13.42
CA LEU A 152 -17.72 -16.82 -14.49
C LEU A 152 -17.80 -15.94 -15.74
N ASP A 153 -19.00 -15.53 -16.18
CA ASP A 153 -19.20 -14.52 -17.24
C ASP A 153 -18.60 -13.14 -16.88
N ASN A 154 -18.20 -12.93 -15.63
CA ASN A 154 -17.53 -11.74 -15.14
C ASN A 154 -16.04 -11.93 -14.81
N SER A 155 -15.39 -12.98 -15.31
CA SER A 155 -13.97 -13.26 -15.06
C SER A 155 -13.63 -13.35 -13.56
N CYS A 156 -14.59 -13.74 -12.72
CA CYS A 156 -14.40 -13.83 -11.27
C CYS A 156 -14.15 -15.31 -10.90
N PRO A 157 -12.97 -15.67 -10.38
CA PRO A 157 -12.71 -17.01 -9.87
C PRO A 157 -13.66 -17.35 -8.72
N ILE A 158 -14.09 -18.60 -8.68
CA ILE A 158 -14.95 -19.16 -7.63
C ILE A 158 -14.20 -20.32 -6.99
N ILE A 159 -14.01 -20.29 -5.68
CA ILE A 159 -13.38 -21.37 -4.91
C ILE A 159 -14.46 -22.07 -4.07
N PRO A 160 -15.05 -23.19 -4.55
CA PRO A 160 -15.89 -24.05 -3.73
C PRO A 160 -15.05 -24.71 -2.61
N ILE A 161 -15.58 -24.68 -1.39
CA ILE A 161 -15.08 -25.41 -0.23
C ILE A 161 -16.06 -26.55 0.07
N MET A 162 -15.56 -27.78 0.05
CA MET A 162 -16.35 -29.00 0.06
C MET A 162 -15.90 -29.92 1.21
N VAL A 163 -16.84 -30.66 1.79
CA VAL A 163 -16.60 -31.53 2.95
C VAL A 163 -16.82 -32.99 2.58
N ASN A 164 -15.81 -33.83 2.81
CA ASN A 164 -15.87 -35.26 2.53
C ASN A 164 -16.90 -35.95 3.42
N GLN A 165 -17.80 -36.72 2.81
CA GLN A 165 -18.85 -37.47 3.49
C GLN A 165 -18.41 -38.87 3.95
N ASN A 166 -17.26 -39.36 3.45
CA ASN A 166 -16.70 -40.66 3.83
C ASN A 166 -15.80 -40.54 5.08
N GLN A 167 -15.87 -41.52 5.98
CA GLN A 167 -15.20 -41.44 7.29
C GLN A 167 -13.72 -41.87 7.26
N ASP A 168 -13.34 -42.64 6.23
CA ASP A 168 -12.01 -43.25 6.11
C ASP A 168 -10.93 -42.25 5.64
N ASN A 169 -11.27 -41.33 4.74
CA ASN A 169 -10.34 -40.31 4.21
C ASN A 169 -10.32 -39.04 5.11
N TRP A 170 -10.14 -39.27 6.40
CA TRP A 170 -10.19 -38.25 7.47
C TRP A 170 -9.19 -37.10 7.30
N LEU A 171 -8.07 -37.34 6.60
CA LEU A 171 -7.01 -36.36 6.40
C LEU A 171 -7.34 -35.34 5.30
N ASN A 172 -8.24 -35.70 4.37
CA ASN A 172 -8.78 -34.81 3.34
C ASN A 172 -10.26 -34.46 3.61
N HIS A 173 -10.63 -34.27 4.89
CA HIS A 173 -12.02 -33.99 5.26
C HIS A 173 -12.56 -32.67 4.68
N CYS A 174 -11.69 -31.69 4.42
CA CYS A 174 -11.99 -30.47 3.70
C CYS A 174 -11.20 -30.43 2.37
N LEU A 175 -11.89 -30.15 1.27
CA LEU A 175 -11.32 -30.02 -0.06
C LEU A 175 -11.74 -28.69 -0.68
N ALA A 176 -10.76 -27.89 -1.11
CA ALA A 176 -11.01 -26.74 -1.96
C ALA A 176 -10.84 -27.11 -3.44
N GLY A 177 -11.67 -26.51 -4.30
CA GLY A 177 -11.55 -26.59 -5.75
C GLY A 177 -11.58 -25.20 -6.39
N VAL A 178 -11.53 -25.19 -7.72
CA VAL A 178 -11.70 -24.00 -8.55
C VAL A 178 -12.79 -24.29 -9.57
N LEU A 179 -13.87 -23.52 -9.50
CA LEU A 179 -14.89 -23.43 -10.54
C LEU A 179 -14.35 -22.51 -11.64
N TYR A 180 -14.11 -23.06 -12.83
CA TYR A 180 -13.35 -22.36 -13.88
C TYR A 180 -14.08 -22.26 -15.24
N ALA A 181 -15.08 -23.11 -15.50
CA ALA A 181 -15.83 -23.11 -16.75
C ALA A 181 -17.29 -23.52 -16.53
N HIS A 182 -18.14 -23.24 -17.52
CA HIS A 182 -19.55 -23.62 -17.56
C HIS A 182 -20.02 -23.89 -19.01
N ASP A 183 -21.05 -24.73 -19.19
CA ASP A 183 -21.68 -24.97 -20.50
C ASP A 183 -23.12 -24.42 -20.57
N ASP A 184 -23.35 -23.62 -21.62
CA ASP A 184 -24.66 -23.12 -22.04
C ASP A 184 -25.20 -24.03 -23.15
N VAL A 185 -26.25 -24.79 -22.84
CA VAL A 185 -26.93 -25.67 -23.78
C VAL A 185 -28.22 -25.00 -24.24
N THR A 186 -28.30 -24.76 -25.55
CA THR A 186 -29.49 -24.23 -26.22
C THR A 186 -30.20 -25.32 -26.98
N ILE A 187 -31.48 -25.53 -26.68
CA ILE A 187 -32.39 -26.42 -27.44
C ILE A 187 -33.61 -25.59 -27.87
N ASP A 188 -33.98 -25.68 -29.15
CA ASP A 188 -35.14 -24.97 -29.76
C ASP A 188 -35.22 -23.46 -29.44
N GLY A 189 -34.06 -22.82 -29.23
CA GLY A 189 -33.95 -21.39 -28.95
C GLY A 189 -34.04 -20.99 -27.47
N GLN A 190 -34.25 -21.93 -26.54
CA GLN A 190 -34.10 -21.68 -25.11
C GLN A 190 -32.67 -22.01 -24.67
N ASN A 191 -31.91 -20.98 -24.27
CA ASN A 191 -30.56 -21.15 -23.71
C ASN A 191 -30.63 -21.33 -22.18
N LYS A 192 -29.97 -22.36 -21.67
CA LYS A 192 -29.91 -22.67 -20.24
C LYS A 192 -28.49 -23.13 -19.90
N LEU A 193 -28.06 -22.91 -18.66
CA LEU A 193 -26.92 -23.65 -18.15
C LEU A 193 -27.26 -25.15 -18.07
N ASN A 194 -26.23 -25.99 -18.11
CA ASN A 194 -26.36 -27.44 -17.99
C ASN A 194 -25.28 -28.06 -17.08
N LYS A 195 -24.03 -27.56 -17.14
CA LYS A 195 -22.93 -27.95 -16.24
C LYS A 195 -22.03 -26.78 -15.86
N SER A 196 -21.46 -26.88 -14.66
CA SER A 196 -20.30 -26.10 -14.20
C SER A 196 -19.14 -27.05 -13.89
N PHE A 197 -17.91 -26.65 -14.25
CA PHE A 197 -16.71 -27.51 -14.21
C PHE A 197 -15.84 -27.13 -13.01
N ILE A 198 -15.55 -28.12 -12.14
CA ILE A 198 -14.79 -27.94 -10.90
C ILE A 198 -13.51 -28.76 -10.96
N LYS A 199 -12.37 -28.09 -10.79
CA LYS A 199 -11.05 -28.71 -10.72
C LYS A 199 -10.52 -28.67 -9.30
N ALA A 200 -9.92 -29.75 -8.80
CA ALA A 200 -9.41 -29.82 -7.42
C ALA A 200 -8.02 -30.47 -7.35
N MET A 201 -7.11 -29.89 -6.57
CA MET A 201 -5.71 -30.34 -6.51
C MET A 201 -5.63 -31.75 -5.93
N GLY A 202 -5.04 -32.68 -6.69
CA GLY A 202 -4.95 -34.09 -6.31
C GLY A 202 -6.25 -34.89 -6.49
N TYR A 203 -7.33 -34.29 -7.00
CA TYR A 203 -8.63 -34.95 -7.25
C TYR A 203 -9.10 -34.84 -8.72
N GLY A 204 -8.35 -34.14 -9.57
CA GLY A 204 -8.68 -33.99 -10.99
C GLY A 204 -9.85 -33.04 -11.23
N GLU A 205 -10.83 -33.48 -12.01
CA GLU A 205 -11.95 -32.67 -12.47
C GLU A 205 -13.30 -33.38 -12.30
N THR A 206 -14.36 -32.59 -12.10
CA THR A 206 -15.75 -33.05 -12.07
C THR A 206 -16.70 -31.98 -12.61
N THR A 207 -17.96 -32.36 -12.84
CA THR A 207 -19.01 -31.43 -13.30
C THR A 207 -20.21 -31.48 -12.38
N VAL A 208 -20.76 -30.30 -12.08
CA VAL A 208 -21.99 -30.12 -11.31
C VAL A 208 -23.08 -29.66 -12.28
N GLN A 209 -24.20 -30.36 -12.29
CA GLN A 209 -25.36 -30.01 -13.13
C GLN A 209 -26.27 -29.01 -12.40
N ASP A 210 -27.01 -28.22 -13.16
CA ASP A 210 -28.03 -27.29 -12.66
C ASP A 210 -28.97 -27.92 -11.62
N GLY A 211 -29.07 -27.30 -10.45
CA GLY A 211 -29.89 -27.77 -9.34
C GLY A 211 -29.28 -28.92 -8.53
N GLN A 212 -28.05 -29.37 -8.85
CA GLN A 212 -27.29 -30.35 -8.07
C GLN A 212 -26.20 -29.72 -7.19
N GLU A 213 -26.06 -28.38 -7.17
CA GLU A 213 -25.00 -27.67 -6.47
C GLU A 213 -24.99 -27.91 -4.95
N THR A 214 -26.13 -28.30 -4.38
CA THR A 214 -26.28 -28.64 -2.95
C THR A 214 -26.23 -30.14 -2.64
N GLN A 215 -25.88 -30.99 -3.61
CA GLN A 215 -25.77 -32.45 -3.42
C GLN A 215 -24.30 -32.86 -3.22
N PRO A 216 -24.03 -34.08 -2.70
CA PRO A 216 -22.67 -34.63 -2.68
C PRO A 216 -22.15 -34.89 -4.10
N ILE A 217 -20.97 -34.37 -4.40
CA ILE A 217 -20.29 -34.45 -5.70
C ILE A 217 -19.18 -35.50 -5.61
N THR A 218 -19.05 -36.36 -6.61
CA THR A 218 -17.88 -37.26 -6.75
C THR A 218 -16.90 -36.68 -7.77
N PHE A 219 -15.62 -37.05 -7.67
CA PHE A 219 -14.60 -36.73 -8.66
C PHE A 219 -14.23 -38.00 -9.43
N PRO A 220 -14.83 -38.28 -10.60
CA PRO A 220 -14.60 -39.54 -11.31
C PRO A 220 -13.25 -39.58 -12.06
N ASP A 221 -12.74 -38.42 -12.49
CA ASP A 221 -11.45 -38.33 -13.18
C ASP A 221 -10.28 -38.20 -12.19
N GLN A 222 -9.87 -39.34 -11.62
CA GLN A 222 -8.70 -39.45 -10.74
C GLN A 222 -7.38 -39.67 -11.48
N THR A 223 -7.29 -39.37 -12.80
CA THR A 223 -6.07 -39.59 -13.60
C THR A 223 -4.82 -38.89 -13.05
N ASN A 224 -4.99 -37.86 -12.20
CA ASN A 224 -3.93 -37.09 -11.58
C ASN A 224 -3.85 -37.25 -10.04
N SER A 225 -4.65 -38.12 -9.43
CA SER A 225 -4.52 -38.45 -8.00
C SER A 225 -3.53 -39.58 -7.78
N PRO A 226 -2.56 -39.45 -6.86
CA PRO A 226 -1.63 -40.53 -6.52
C PRO A 226 -2.26 -41.61 -5.63
N ASP A 227 -3.41 -41.34 -5.00
CA ASP A 227 -4.07 -42.24 -4.04
C ASP A 227 -5.44 -42.71 -4.58
N PRO A 228 -5.49 -43.82 -5.35
CA PRO A 228 -6.69 -44.23 -6.07
C PRO A 228 -7.88 -44.66 -5.19
N ILE A 229 -7.72 -44.80 -3.87
CA ILE A 229 -8.84 -45.04 -2.95
C ILE A 229 -9.82 -43.85 -2.94
N GLN A 230 -9.31 -42.63 -3.16
CA GLN A 230 -10.07 -41.37 -3.18
C GLN A 230 -11.17 -41.34 -4.26
N ALA A 231 -11.08 -42.18 -5.30
CA ALA A 231 -12.06 -42.29 -6.37
C ALA A 231 -13.48 -42.69 -5.91
N SER A 232 -13.63 -43.19 -4.68
CA SER A 232 -14.92 -43.60 -4.10
C SER A 232 -15.57 -42.56 -3.19
N ASP A 233 -14.89 -41.44 -2.91
CA ASP A 233 -15.37 -40.42 -1.99
C ASP A 233 -16.39 -39.46 -2.63
N SER A 234 -17.26 -38.89 -1.78
CA SER A 234 -18.23 -37.86 -2.16
C SER A 234 -18.11 -36.65 -1.24
N TYR A 235 -18.25 -35.45 -1.84
CA TYR A 235 -17.91 -34.17 -1.24
C TYR A 235 -19.11 -33.24 -1.32
N LEU A 236 -19.61 -32.78 -0.17
CA LEU A 236 -20.71 -31.82 -0.11
C LEU A 236 -20.17 -30.39 -0.19
N TRP A 237 -20.62 -29.59 -1.15
CA TRP A 237 -20.25 -28.18 -1.25
C TRP A 237 -20.94 -27.36 -0.14
N THR A 238 -20.16 -26.82 0.81
CA THR A 238 -20.68 -26.18 2.03
C THR A 238 -20.41 -24.68 2.12
N GLN A 239 -19.28 -24.19 1.58
CA GLN A 239 -18.98 -22.76 1.50
C GLN A 239 -18.42 -22.41 0.13
N THR A 240 -18.44 -21.13 -0.22
CA THR A 240 -17.83 -20.60 -1.44
C THR A 240 -17.05 -19.34 -1.12
N ILE A 241 -15.81 -19.23 -1.58
CA ILE A 241 -15.12 -17.95 -1.70
C ILE A 241 -15.35 -17.44 -3.12
N SER A 242 -15.82 -16.20 -3.20
CA SER A 242 -16.44 -15.60 -4.38
C SER A 242 -15.97 -14.15 -4.57
N ASP A 243 -16.25 -13.58 -5.74
CA ASP A 243 -15.90 -12.19 -6.06
C ASP A 243 -14.40 -11.85 -5.91
N ILE A 244 -13.51 -12.84 -6.00
CA ILE A 244 -12.05 -12.70 -5.86
C ILE A 244 -11.50 -11.78 -6.97
N LYS A 245 -11.05 -10.59 -6.58
CA LYS A 245 -10.56 -9.54 -7.49
C LYS A 245 -9.44 -8.77 -6.79
N LEU A 246 -8.44 -8.31 -7.54
CA LEU A 246 -7.46 -7.36 -7.02
C LEU A 246 -8.19 -6.13 -6.47
N ASP A 247 -7.86 -5.75 -5.24
CA ASP A 247 -8.34 -4.52 -4.60
C ASP A 247 -7.81 -3.32 -5.40
N PRO A 248 -8.66 -2.39 -5.90
CA PRO A 248 -8.19 -1.20 -6.59
C PRO A 248 -7.22 -0.35 -5.75
N SER A 249 -7.28 -0.43 -4.42
CA SER A 249 -6.30 0.21 -3.53
C SER A 249 -4.90 -0.40 -3.67
N ALA A 250 -4.77 -1.69 -4.02
CA ALA A 250 -3.48 -2.37 -4.11
C ALA A 250 -2.59 -1.82 -5.23
N VAL A 251 -3.19 -1.25 -6.28
CA VAL A 251 -2.46 -0.53 -7.36
C VAL A 251 -2.04 0.86 -6.88
N ASN A 252 -2.90 1.57 -6.13
CA ASN A 252 -2.63 2.91 -5.61
C ASN A 252 -1.51 2.94 -4.55
N ILE A 253 -1.25 1.82 -3.87
CA ILE A 253 -0.19 1.71 -2.84
C ILE A 253 1.23 2.03 -3.37
N GLN A 254 1.45 2.08 -4.69
CA GLN A 254 2.75 2.46 -5.27
C GLN A 254 3.03 3.98 -5.31
N SER A 255 2.02 4.86 -5.22
CA SER A 255 2.21 6.33 -5.14
C SER A 255 2.23 6.89 -3.72
N ILE A 256 1.90 6.06 -2.73
CA ILE A 256 1.98 6.43 -1.32
C ILE A 256 3.46 6.42 -0.90
N ASN A 257 3.95 7.55 -0.39
CA ASN A 257 5.35 7.72 0.00
C ASN A 257 5.72 6.78 1.16
N THR A 258 6.38 5.67 0.84
CA THR A 258 6.52 4.50 1.72
C THR A 258 7.39 4.72 2.98
N ASN A 259 7.96 5.90 3.19
CA ASN A 259 8.82 6.22 4.34
C ASN A 259 8.04 6.61 5.61
N VAL A 260 6.71 6.74 5.56
CA VAL A 260 5.89 7.26 6.67
C VAL A 260 5.51 6.23 7.75
N LYS A 261 6.29 5.14 7.87
CA LYS A 261 6.06 4.06 8.84
C LYS A 261 6.03 4.59 10.29
N ASP A 262 6.95 5.49 10.61
CA ASP A 262 7.14 6.06 11.95
C ASP A 262 6.40 7.40 12.16
N GLY A 263 5.48 7.75 11.23
CA GLY A 263 4.82 9.05 11.14
C GLY A 263 5.05 9.72 9.79
N ILE A 264 4.17 10.64 9.38
CA ILE A 264 4.31 11.39 8.13
C ILE A 264 5.22 12.62 8.27
N PHE A 265 5.51 13.08 9.49
CA PHE A 265 6.46 14.15 9.78
C PHE A 265 7.30 13.82 11.01
N LYS A 266 8.48 14.43 11.10
CA LYS A 266 9.28 14.41 12.33
C LYS A 266 8.73 15.44 13.31
N ALA A 267 8.26 14.96 14.45
CA ALA A 267 7.76 15.73 15.57
C ALA A 267 8.82 15.83 16.67
N GLN A 268 9.08 17.03 17.18
CA GLN A 268 9.87 17.25 18.39
C GLN A 268 9.01 18.02 19.40
N THR A 269 8.86 17.48 20.62
CA THR A 269 8.27 18.26 21.71
C THR A 269 9.32 19.25 22.21
N THR A 270 9.07 20.55 22.04
CA THR A 270 9.92 21.62 22.56
C THR A 270 9.29 22.25 23.78
N LYS A 271 10.13 22.74 24.70
CA LYS A 271 9.69 23.55 25.83
C LYS A 271 9.85 25.02 25.49
N MET A 272 8.78 25.79 25.64
CA MET A 272 8.76 27.23 25.43
C MET A 272 8.22 27.87 26.70
N GLY A 273 9.11 28.48 27.50
CA GLY A 273 8.81 28.90 28.87
C GLY A 273 8.22 27.75 29.72
N ASN A 274 7.09 28.02 30.36
CA ASN A 274 6.34 27.05 31.20
C ASN A 274 5.34 26.17 30.41
N GLY A 275 5.51 26.05 29.09
CA GLY A 275 4.68 25.23 28.21
C GLY A 275 5.48 24.25 27.34
N SER A 276 4.76 23.29 26.78
CA SER A 276 5.26 22.38 25.74
C SER A 276 4.44 22.54 24.46
N GLN A 277 5.12 22.58 23.33
CA GLN A 277 4.51 22.51 22.00
C GLN A 277 5.16 21.40 21.19
N VAL A 278 4.57 21.07 20.04
CA VAL A 278 5.21 20.18 19.06
C VAL A 278 5.67 21.02 17.88
N GLU A 279 6.96 20.97 17.61
CA GLU A 279 7.60 21.54 16.42
C GLU A 279 7.85 20.46 15.37
N PHE A 280 7.83 20.87 14.11
CA PHE A 280 7.88 19.98 12.95
C PHE A 280 8.89 20.49 11.94
N THR A 281 9.77 19.62 11.48
CA THR A 281 10.82 19.97 10.51
C THR A 281 10.43 19.72 9.06
N ASP A 282 9.18 19.31 8.79
CA ASP A 282 8.71 18.95 7.46
C ASP A 282 8.02 20.12 6.71
N PRO A 283 8.46 20.48 5.48
CA PRO A 283 7.82 21.51 4.67
C PRO A 283 6.35 21.23 4.30
N LEU A 284 5.92 19.97 4.19
CA LEU A 284 4.55 19.61 3.83
C LEU A 284 3.55 20.17 4.84
N LEU A 285 3.91 20.21 6.12
CA LEU A 285 3.05 20.75 7.18
C LEU A 285 2.86 22.28 7.08
N ALA A 286 3.71 22.99 6.34
CA ALA A 286 3.49 24.41 6.04
C ALA A 286 2.33 24.64 5.05
N SER A 287 1.98 23.63 4.24
CA SER A 287 0.76 23.67 3.43
C SER A 287 -0.51 23.46 4.27
N MET A 288 -0.39 22.74 5.38
CA MET A 288 -1.51 22.39 6.28
C MET A 288 -1.78 23.41 7.38
N LYS A 289 -0.80 24.22 7.78
CA LYS A 289 -1.08 25.38 8.65
C LYS A 289 -2.14 26.26 7.95
N PRO A 290 -3.12 26.84 8.67
CA PRO A 290 -4.11 27.71 8.06
C PRO A 290 -3.42 28.82 7.27
N GLN A 291 -3.48 28.74 5.93
CA GLN A 291 -2.87 29.77 5.10
C GLN A 291 -3.69 31.04 5.24
N VAL A 292 -3.01 32.19 5.25
CA VAL A 292 -3.68 33.48 5.08
C VAL A 292 -4.31 33.44 3.70
N ALA A 293 -5.62 33.23 3.65
CA ALA A 293 -6.36 33.07 2.40
C ALA A 293 -6.04 34.24 1.46
N ASP A 294 -5.78 33.94 0.18
CA ASP A 294 -5.51 34.94 -0.86
C ASP A 294 -6.51 36.10 -0.73
N SER A 295 -5.99 37.25 -0.30
CA SER A 295 -6.76 38.40 0.18
C SER A 295 -6.13 39.69 -0.30
N PRO A 296 -6.94 40.67 -0.75
CA PRO A 296 -6.41 41.87 -1.33
C PRO A 296 -5.82 42.79 -0.26
N LEU A 297 -4.53 43.07 -0.43
CA LEU A 297 -3.75 43.99 0.38
C LEU A 297 -4.27 45.42 0.19
N LEU A 298 -4.85 45.98 1.26
CA LEU A 298 -5.20 47.40 1.33
C LEU A 298 -3.99 48.22 1.80
N THR A 299 -3.56 49.18 0.99
CA THR A 299 -2.59 50.22 1.38
C THR A 299 -3.27 51.58 1.53
N CYS A 300 -2.85 52.35 2.55
CA CYS A 300 -3.43 53.63 2.91
C CYS A 300 -2.33 54.66 3.20
N SER A 301 -2.49 55.90 2.73
CA SER A 301 -1.57 57.02 3.00
C SER A 301 -2.36 58.33 3.15
N ALA A 302 -1.89 59.23 4.01
CA ALA A 302 -2.54 60.51 4.31
C ALA A 302 -1.60 61.70 4.13
N GLN A 303 -2.11 62.78 3.55
CA GLN A 303 -1.53 64.12 3.58
C GLN A 303 -1.96 64.79 4.89
N VAL A 304 -1.01 65.01 5.81
CA VAL A 304 -1.25 65.67 7.10
C VAL A 304 -0.65 67.08 7.09
N GLN A 305 -1.36 68.03 7.71
CA GLN A 305 -0.92 69.41 7.90
C GLN A 305 0.51 69.46 8.47
N LYS A 306 1.38 70.30 7.85
CA LYS A 306 2.81 70.46 8.17
C LYS A 306 3.71 69.22 7.97
N LYS A 307 3.16 67.99 7.94
CA LYS A 307 3.94 66.75 7.71
C LYS A 307 3.99 66.31 6.25
N GLY A 308 3.04 66.71 5.42
CA GLY A 308 2.95 66.26 4.02
C GLY A 308 2.35 64.85 3.90
N TRP A 309 2.66 64.14 2.81
CA TRP A 309 2.26 62.74 2.64
C TRP A 309 3.07 61.83 3.58
N LEU A 310 2.38 61.16 4.50
CA LEU A 310 2.92 60.08 5.31
C LEU A 310 3.15 58.82 4.45
N PRO A 311 4.05 57.90 4.88
CA PRO A 311 4.26 56.61 4.21
C PRO A 311 2.95 55.81 3.97
N GLU A 312 3.00 54.85 3.06
CA GLU A 312 1.90 53.89 2.90
C GLU A 312 1.92 52.84 4.03
N CYS A 313 0.88 52.85 4.85
CA CYS A 313 0.58 51.80 5.83
C CYS A 313 -0.23 50.67 5.18
N GLN A 314 -0.32 49.52 5.85
CA GLN A 314 -1.05 48.32 5.39
C GLN A 314 -2.08 47.86 6.42
N TYR A 315 -3.01 47.00 6.01
CA TYR A 315 -3.85 46.15 6.88
C TYR A 315 -4.55 46.81 8.08
N GLY A 316 -5.02 48.05 7.94
CA GLY A 316 -5.86 48.71 8.94
C GLY A 316 -5.11 49.38 10.09
N GLU A 317 -3.80 49.58 9.96
CA GLU A 317 -3.06 50.51 10.82
C GLU A 317 -3.64 51.94 10.76
N PRO A 318 -3.58 52.73 11.85
CA PRO A 318 -3.96 54.14 11.84
C PRO A 318 -3.08 54.96 10.90
N VAL A 319 -3.68 55.70 9.97
CA VAL A 319 -2.96 56.56 9.03
C VAL A 319 -3.31 58.02 9.25
N GLY A 320 -2.33 58.80 9.70
CA GLY A 320 -2.46 60.21 10.05
C GLY A 320 -1.67 60.54 11.30
N THR A 321 -2.26 61.34 12.19
CA THR A 321 -1.70 61.68 13.51
C THR A 321 -2.79 61.58 14.57
N MET A 322 -2.46 61.04 15.75
CA MET A 322 -3.35 61.03 16.92
C MET A 322 -2.80 61.99 17.96
N GLU A 323 -3.70 62.68 18.68
CA GLU A 323 -3.44 63.66 19.75
C GLU A 323 -2.60 64.92 19.41
N GLU A 324 -1.80 64.92 18.34
CA GLU A 324 -1.00 66.06 17.87
C GLU A 324 -1.82 67.29 17.42
N GLY A 325 -3.13 67.13 17.19
CA GLY A 325 -3.98 68.25 16.76
C GLY A 325 -3.74 68.72 15.32
N LEU A 326 -3.05 67.94 14.49
CA LEU A 326 -2.83 68.22 13.08
C LEU A 326 -3.99 67.64 12.25
N ARG A 327 -4.54 68.44 11.32
CA ARG A 327 -5.60 67.94 10.41
C ARG A 327 -5.01 67.01 9.34
N LEU A 328 -5.80 66.04 8.94
CA LEU A 328 -5.70 65.37 7.66
C LEU A 328 -6.31 66.28 6.57
N GLU A 329 -5.56 66.50 5.49
CA GLU A 329 -5.95 67.38 4.37
C GLU A 329 -6.39 66.56 3.14
N ALA A 330 -5.78 65.40 2.93
CA ALA A 330 -6.15 64.43 1.90
C ALA A 330 -5.73 63.00 2.28
N PHE A 331 -6.27 61.98 1.61
CA PHE A 331 -5.85 60.59 1.73
C PHE A 331 -5.93 59.82 0.41
N LYS A 332 -5.33 58.63 0.39
CA LYS A 332 -5.36 57.64 -0.68
C LYS A 332 -5.63 56.27 -0.05
N LEU A 333 -6.54 55.50 -0.63
CA LEU A 333 -6.72 54.07 -0.39
C LEU A 333 -6.48 53.31 -1.70
N LYS A 334 -5.78 52.19 -1.65
CA LYS A 334 -5.47 51.37 -2.83
C LYS A 334 -5.48 49.90 -2.49
N LEU A 335 -6.17 49.09 -3.31
CA LEU A 335 -6.03 47.64 -3.27
C LEU A 335 -4.86 47.18 -4.15
N ARG A 336 -4.22 46.10 -3.69
CA ARG A 336 -3.15 45.37 -4.36
C ARG A 336 -3.46 43.88 -4.22
N HIS A 337 -2.90 43.04 -5.10
CA HIS A 337 -3.05 41.58 -5.01
C HIS A 337 -4.54 41.13 -4.94
N LEU A 338 -5.33 41.49 -5.96
CA LEU A 338 -6.71 40.99 -6.05
C LEU A 338 -6.71 39.47 -6.27
N PRO A 339 -7.43 38.69 -5.45
CA PRO A 339 -7.46 37.24 -5.57
C PRO A 339 -7.98 36.73 -6.91
N GLN A 340 -7.49 35.57 -7.36
CA GLN A 340 -7.81 35.05 -8.68
C GLN A 340 -9.32 34.85 -8.88
N GLY A 341 -9.88 35.49 -9.91
CA GLY A 341 -11.32 35.44 -10.23
C GLY A 341 -12.17 36.53 -9.56
N LEU A 342 -11.61 37.33 -8.65
CA LEU A 342 -12.28 38.52 -8.12
C LEU A 342 -12.06 39.74 -9.03
N THR A 343 -13.04 40.64 -9.05
CA THR A 343 -13.07 41.84 -9.88
C THR A 343 -13.54 43.04 -9.08
N GLY A 344 -13.11 44.24 -9.49
CA GLY A 344 -13.44 45.50 -8.81
C GLY A 344 -12.24 46.15 -8.16
N GLY A 345 -12.51 47.08 -7.24
CA GLY A 345 -11.54 47.92 -6.56
C GLY A 345 -12.17 48.69 -5.39
N ILE A 346 -11.42 49.62 -4.79
CA ILE A 346 -11.87 50.46 -3.67
C ILE A 346 -12.16 51.89 -4.12
N THR A 347 -13.33 52.39 -3.72
CA THR A 347 -13.85 53.73 -4.07
C THR A 347 -14.19 54.51 -2.81
N TYR A 348 -13.89 55.80 -2.78
CA TYR A 348 -13.98 56.62 -1.56
C TYR A 348 -14.15 58.11 -1.86
N SER A 349 -14.68 58.86 -0.90
CA SER A 349 -14.84 60.32 -0.98
C SER A 349 -14.56 61.00 0.35
N ALA A 350 -14.24 62.29 0.29
CA ALA A 350 -13.95 63.15 1.43
C ALA A 350 -14.98 64.29 1.52
N HIS A 351 -15.41 64.60 2.74
CA HIS A 351 -16.06 65.87 3.07
C HIS A 351 -14.99 66.88 3.50
N VAL A 352 -14.78 67.92 2.69
CA VAL A 352 -13.72 68.91 2.90
C VAL A 352 -14.32 70.24 3.37
N GLN A 353 -13.64 70.88 4.32
CA GLN A 353 -13.98 72.22 4.81
C GLN A 353 -14.26 73.20 3.65
N ASN A 354 -15.37 73.92 3.74
CA ASN A 354 -15.84 74.92 2.77
C ASN A 354 -16.08 74.38 1.33
N GLN A 355 -16.00 73.06 1.10
CA GLN A 355 -16.27 72.44 -0.21
C GLN A 355 -17.38 71.39 -0.15
N GLY A 356 -17.64 70.79 1.03
CA GLY A 356 -18.62 69.71 1.17
C GLY A 356 -18.07 68.37 0.71
N TRP A 357 -18.95 67.44 0.31
CA TRP A 357 -18.55 66.17 -0.28
C TRP A 357 -17.95 66.39 -1.67
N GLN A 358 -16.71 65.93 -1.87
CA GLN A 358 -16.09 65.81 -3.17
C GLN A 358 -16.60 64.56 -3.92
N ASN A 359 -16.37 64.52 -5.23
CA ASN A 359 -16.63 63.33 -6.06
C ASN A 359 -15.90 62.10 -5.52
N GLU A 360 -16.45 60.91 -5.76
CA GLU A 360 -15.76 59.66 -5.46
C GLU A 360 -14.52 59.48 -6.35
N VAL A 361 -13.46 58.93 -5.76
CA VAL A 361 -12.21 58.56 -6.42
C VAL A 361 -11.86 57.10 -6.11
N SER A 362 -10.93 56.51 -6.87
CA SER A 362 -10.61 55.07 -6.81
C SER A 362 -9.12 54.80 -6.62
N ASP A 363 -8.78 53.64 -6.05
CA ASP A 363 -7.46 52.97 -6.10
C ASP A 363 -6.21 53.84 -6.29
N GLY A 364 -5.79 54.53 -5.22
CA GLY A 364 -4.60 55.37 -5.16
C GLY A 364 -4.78 56.84 -5.56
N ALA A 365 -5.95 57.23 -6.07
CA ALA A 365 -6.29 58.62 -6.33
C ALA A 365 -6.46 59.45 -5.03
N ILE A 366 -6.42 60.77 -5.14
CA ILE A 366 -6.43 61.68 -3.97
C ILE A 366 -7.87 62.09 -3.64
N ALA A 367 -8.34 61.73 -2.45
CA ALA A 367 -9.55 62.31 -1.84
C ALA A 367 -9.13 63.41 -0.85
N GLY A 368 -9.72 64.61 -0.94
CA GLY A 368 -9.35 65.77 -0.12
C GLY A 368 -8.68 66.89 -0.92
N THR A 369 -7.74 67.61 -0.31
CA THR A 369 -6.95 68.66 -0.99
C THR A 369 -5.50 68.67 -0.54
N VAL A 370 -4.57 68.84 -1.49
CA VAL A 370 -3.15 69.08 -1.19
C VAL A 370 -2.87 70.58 -1.35
N GLY A 371 -2.08 71.17 -0.44
CA GLY A 371 -1.62 72.57 -0.51
C GLY A 371 -2.67 73.65 -0.22
N LYS A 372 -3.98 73.32 -0.20
CA LYS A 372 -5.06 74.29 0.05
C LYS A 372 -5.33 74.60 1.52
N SER A 373 -4.64 73.94 2.46
CA SER A 373 -4.79 74.10 3.92
C SER A 373 -6.21 73.84 4.48
N LEU A 374 -7.03 73.06 3.79
CA LEU A 374 -8.38 72.66 4.23
C LEU A 374 -8.34 71.30 4.94
N ARG A 375 -9.15 71.13 6.00
CA ARG A 375 -9.33 69.84 6.68
C ARG A 375 -10.32 68.94 5.94
N VAL A 376 -10.12 67.63 6.07
CA VAL A 376 -11.19 66.63 5.92
C VAL A 376 -11.97 66.55 7.24
N GLU A 377 -13.30 66.47 7.16
CA GLU A 377 -14.22 66.41 8.30
C GLU A 377 -14.97 65.07 8.40
N ALA A 378 -15.21 64.41 7.27
CA ALA A 378 -15.83 63.09 7.16
C ALA A 378 -15.33 62.32 5.93
N ILE A 379 -15.46 60.99 5.93
CA ILE A 379 -15.13 60.12 4.80
C ILE A 379 -16.25 59.10 4.51
N LYS A 380 -16.24 58.57 3.29
CA LYS A 380 -16.95 57.35 2.87
C LYS A 380 -16.00 56.45 2.10
N VAL A 381 -16.16 55.15 2.25
CA VAL A 381 -15.38 54.10 1.56
C VAL A 381 -16.31 52.94 1.19
N ARG A 382 -16.20 52.41 -0.04
CA ARG A 382 -16.98 51.25 -0.52
C ARG A 382 -16.20 50.46 -1.57
N LEU A 383 -16.46 49.16 -1.61
CA LEU A 383 -15.91 48.24 -2.60
C LEU A 383 -16.77 48.22 -3.87
N THR A 384 -16.22 47.66 -4.96
CA THR A 384 -16.91 47.49 -6.25
C THR A 384 -16.69 46.09 -6.83
N GLY A 385 -17.36 45.76 -7.95
CA GLY A 385 -17.21 44.47 -8.65
C GLY A 385 -17.66 43.25 -7.84
N THR A 386 -17.17 42.06 -8.22
CA THR A 386 -17.43 40.83 -7.44
C THR A 386 -16.74 40.83 -6.07
N LEU A 387 -15.69 41.64 -5.88
CA LEU A 387 -15.06 41.85 -4.58
C LEU A 387 -16.07 42.37 -3.53
N ALA A 388 -16.96 43.30 -3.89
CA ALA A 388 -17.98 43.83 -2.98
C ALA A 388 -19.03 42.80 -2.50
N GLN A 389 -19.16 41.67 -3.21
CA GLN A 389 -20.00 40.53 -2.84
C GLN A 389 -19.30 39.60 -1.84
N GLN A 390 -17.97 39.57 -1.90
CA GLN A 390 -17.08 38.65 -1.16
C GLN A 390 -16.37 39.30 0.04
N TYR A 391 -16.36 40.63 0.14
CA TYR A 391 -15.76 41.40 1.24
C TYR A 391 -16.61 42.63 1.59
N SER A 392 -16.52 43.11 2.83
CA SER A 392 -16.98 44.40 3.34
C SER A 392 -15.77 45.27 3.71
N VAL A 393 -15.89 46.59 3.57
CA VAL A 393 -14.89 47.54 4.09
C VAL A 393 -15.42 48.23 5.34
N TYR A 394 -14.69 48.10 6.45
CA TYR A 394 -15.01 48.68 7.75
C TYR A 394 -13.99 49.79 8.07
N TYR A 395 -14.46 50.96 8.52
CA TYR A 395 -13.58 52.11 8.75
C TYR A 395 -14.04 53.01 9.90
N SER A 396 -13.06 53.70 10.47
CA SER A 396 -13.25 54.74 11.47
C SER A 396 -12.31 55.93 11.21
N THR A 397 -12.61 57.05 11.85
CA THR A 397 -11.87 58.31 11.77
C THR A 397 -11.62 58.83 13.18
N TYR A 398 -10.37 59.17 13.48
CA TYR A 398 -10.00 59.83 14.72
C TYR A 398 -10.27 61.33 14.60
N SER A 399 -11.15 61.85 15.45
CA SER A 399 -11.57 63.26 15.47
C SER A 399 -11.97 63.67 16.89
N ASN A 400 -11.66 64.92 17.27
CA ASN A 400 -11.96 65.45 18.62
C ASN A 400 -11.46 64.52 19.75
N LYS A 401 -10.19 64.12 19.66
CA LYS A 401 -9.47 63.23 20.58
C LYS A 401 -10.06 61.81 20.77
N ASN A 402 -10.95 61.36 19.88
CA ASN A 402 -11.59 60.05 19.98
C ASN A 402 -11.69 59.38 18.60
N TRP A 403 -11.75 58.05 18.58
CA TRP A 403 -12.22 57.31 17.40
C TRP A 403 -13.75 57.41 17.28
N CYS A 404 -14.25 57.53 16.05
CA CYS A 404 -15.67 57.31 15.78
C CYS A 404 -16.02 55.81 15.94
N PRO A 405 -17.30 55.44 16.12
CA PRO A 405 -17.73 54.06 15.91
C PRO A 405 -17.33 53.59 14.50
N PHE A 406 -16.98 52.31 14.36
CA PHE A 406 -16.76 51.71 13.05
C PHE A 406 -18.05 51.74 12.22
N VAL A 407 -17.90 52.09 10.95
CA VAL A 407 -18.98 52.06 9.95
C VAL A 407 -18.55 51.21 8.76
N LYS A 408 -19.51 50.69 7.98
CA LYS A 408 -19.23 49.79 6.85
C LYS A 408 -19.85 50.25 5.53
N ASP A 409 -19.26 49.82 4.42
CA ASP A 409 -19.80 49.89 3.04
C ASP A 409 -20.63 51.17 2.74
N ASN A 410 -19.94 52.28 2.43
CA ASN A 410 -20.48 53.61 2.08
C ASN A 410 -21.17 54.45 3.18
N GLN A 411 -21.17 54.00 4.44
CA GLN A 411 -21.62 54.81 5.58
C GLN A 411 -20.69 56.01 5.87
N ILE A 412 -21.12 56.99 6.67
CA ILE A 412 -20.32 58.18 6.99
C ILE A 412 -19.53 57.95 8.28
N SER A 413 -18.21 58.09 8.22
CA SER A 413 -17.37 58.26 9.42
C SER A 413 -16.88 59.69 9.53
N GLY A 414 -16.78 60.23 10.74
CA GLY A 414 -16.52 61.65 11.00
C GLY A 414 -17.80 62.48 11.08
N THR A 415 -17.72 63.79 10.81
CA THR A 415 -18.90 64.69 10.90
C THR A 415 -18.92 65.70 9.77
N THR A 416 -20.10 65.97 9.20
CA THR A 416 -20.27 67.02 8.18
C THR A 416 -20.71 68.33 8.83
N GLY A 417 -20.06 69.45 8.48
CA GLY A 417 -20.51 70.80 8.86
C GLY A 417 -20.32 71.21 10.33
N LYS A 418 -19.89 70.31 11.22
CA LYS A 418 -19.58 70.62 12.63
C LYS A 418 -18.21 71.27 12.85
N GLY A 419 -17.41 71.44 11.80
CA GLY A 419 -16.07 72.04 11.87
C GLY A 419 -14.98 71.17 12.50
N LEU A 420 -15.31 69.94 12.91
CA LEU A 420 -14.35 69.00 13.49
C LEU A 420 -13.41 68.47 12.40
N LYS A 421 -12.11 68.41 12.71
CA LYS A 421 -11.08 67.88 11.83
C LYS A 421 -10.89 66.38 12.08
N ILE A 422 -10.70 65.62 11.02
CA ILE A 422 -10.09 64.29 11.11
C ILE A 422 -8.57 64.47 11.25
N GLU A 423 -7.94 63.66 12.09
CA GLU A 423 -6.49 63.69 12.35
C GLU A 423 -5.84 62.37 11.88
N ALA A 424 -6.55 61.25 12.02
CA ALA A 424 -6.18 59.95 11.45
C ALA A 424 -7.39 59.15 10.94
N ILE A 425 -7.16 58.18 10.05
CA ILE A 425 -8.15 57.23 9.54
C ILE A 425 -7.69 55.78 9.74
N MET A 426 -8.64 54.86 9.84
CA MET A 426 -8.40 53.43 10.04
C MET A 426 -9.38 52.66 9.13
N VAL A 427 -8.88 51.72 8.33
CA VAL A 427 -9.67 51.02 7.30
C VAL A 427 -9.27 49.55 7.21
N HIS A 428 -10.19 48.65 7.56
CA HIS A 428 -10.02 47.20 7.47
C HIS A 428 -10.87 46.62 6.33
N LEU A 429 -10.46 45.46 5.83
CA LEU A 429 -11.23 44.65 4.90
C LEU A 429 -11.57 43.32 5.56
N ILE A 430 -12.85 42.92 5.52
CA ILE A 430 -13.34 41.69 6.15
C ILE A 430 -14.07 40.87 5.09
N ARG A 431 -13.72 39.59 4.93
CA ARG A 431 -14.38 38.68 3.97
C ARG A 431 -15.84 38.46 4.39
N LYS A 432 -16.78 38.45 3.45
CA LYS A 432 -18.21 38.29 3.74
C LYS A 432 -18.56 36.83 4.02
N LYS A 433 -19.47 36.58 4.97
CA LYS A 433 -19.95 35.23 5.31
C LYS A 433 -21.19 34.84 4.49
N ASN A 434 -21.03 34.78 3.16
CA ASN A 434 -22.12 34.56 2.20
C ASN A 434 -21.91 33.27 1.38
N PHE A 435 -22.58 32.18 1.76
CA PHE A 435 -22.60 30.94 0.98
C PHE A 435 -24.02 30.38 0.78
N ASN A 436 -24.45 30.29 -0.48
CA ASN A 436 -25.58 29.47 -0.94
C ASN A 436 -25.09 28.15 -1.58
N GLY A 437 -23.93 27.65 -1.16
CA GLY A 437 -23.31 26.42 -1.64
C GLY A 437 -22.65 25.68 -0.48
N ALA A 438 -22.51 24.36 -0.59
CA ALA A 438 -21.99 23.55 0.50
C ALA A 438 -20.51 23.83 0.84
N SER A 439 -20.15 23.38 2.03
CA SER A 439 -18.80 23.41 2.58
C SER A 439 -17.82 22.60 1.71
N ASN A 440 -17.11 23.28 0.81
CA ASN A 440 -15.92 22.72 0.15
C ASN A 440 -14.72 22.64 1.11
N GLU A 441 -14.83 23.19 2.33
CA GLU A 441 -13.82 23.12 3.38
C GLU A 441 -13.51 21.65 3.76
N THR A 442 -14.53 20.90 4.14
CA THR A 442 -14.44 19.46 4.47
C THR A 442 -13.79 18.64 3.34
N LYS A 443 -14.05 19.00 2.07
CA LYS A 443 -13.44 18.36 0.90
C LYS A 443 -11.97 18.75 0.73
N ARG A 444 -11.64 20.05 0.86
CA ARG A 444 -10.25 20.55 0.79
C ARG A 444 -9.38 19.94 1.89
N ALA A 445 -9.89 19.91 3.12
CA ALA A 445 -9.22 19.26 4.24
C ALA A 445 -9.03 17.75 3.99
N ALA A 446 -10.05 17.05 3.48
CA ALA A 446 -9.94 15.63 3.15
C ALA A 446 -8.88 15.35 2.06
N VAL A 447 -8.85 16.16 1.00
CA VAL A 447 -7.86 16.06 -0.09
C VAL A 447 -6.45 16.43 0.39
N ALA A 448 -6.28 17.54 1.13
CA ALA A 448 -4.99 17.98 1.63
C ALA A 448 -4.35 16.94 2.58
N LEU A 449 -5.17 16.24 3.36
CA LEU A 449 -4.71 15.13 4.20
C LEU A 449 -4.33 13.89 3.36
N ALA A 450 -5.12 13.48 2.37
CA ALA A 450 -4.74 12.37 1.48
C ALA A 450 -3.41 12.68 0.75
N ASN A 451 -3.29 13.90 0.23
CA ASN A 451 -2.11 14.41 -0.46
C ASN A 451 -0.84 14.51 0.40
N ALA A 452 -0.94 14.33 1.73
CA ALA A 452 0.20 14.23 2.64
C ALA A 452 0.85 12.84 2.64
N TYR A 453 0.14 11.84 2.12
CA TYR A 453 0.62 10.46 1.96
C TYR A 453 1.07 10.20 0.51
N GLU A 454 0.53 10.93 -0.47
CA GLU A 454 0.88 10.84 -1.90
C GLU A 454 2.19 11.59 -2.24
N ASP A 455 2.87 11.17 -3.30
CA ASP A 455 3.96 11.95 -3.90
C ASP A 455 3.45 13.18 -4.69
N ALA A 456 4.38 13.95 -5.28
CA ALA A 456 4.10 15.21 -5.98
C ALA A 456 3.47 15.04 -7.38
N GLU A 457 3.57 13.86 -8.00
CA GLU A 457 3.00 13.56 -9.32
C GLU A 457 1.58 12.96 -9.18
N HIS A 458 1.29 12.31 -8.05
CA HIS A 458 0.02 11.63 -7.77
C HIS A 458 -0.95 12.42 -6.85
N GLN A 459 -0.68 13.71 -6.61
CA GLN A 459 -1.56 14.61 -5.84
C GLN A 459 -3.02 14.59 -6.35
N LYS A 460 -3.98 14.35 -5.44
CA LYS A 460 -5.41 14.29 -5.75
C LYS A 460 -6.06 15.68 -5.70
N THR A 461 -7.23 15.84 -6.30
CA THR A 461 -8.03 17.08 -6.28
C THR A 461 -9.41 16.89 -5.64
N VAL A 462 -10.09 18.00 -5.30
CA VAL A 462 -11.49 17.98 -4.87
C VAL A 462 -12.41 17.36 -5.93
N THR A 463 -12.09 17.55 -7.22
CA THR A 463 -12.83 16.95 -8.34
C THR A 463 -12.76 15.42 -8.32
N ASP A 464 -11.64 14.83 -7.91
CA ASP A 464 -11.46 13.38 -7.85
C ASP A 464 -12.26 12.76 -6.70
N LEU A 465 -12.27 13.42 -5.54
CA LEU A 465 -13.12 13.10 -4.41
C LEU A 465 -14.62 13.20 -4.76
N GLU A 466 -15.03 14.27 -5.44
CA GLU A 466 -16.43 14.45 -5.88
C GLU A 466 -16.86 13.41 -6.92
N LYS A 467 -15.97 13.08 -7.87
CA LYS A 467 -16.16 12.04 -8.90
C LYS A 467 -16.23 10.64 -8.30
N TYR A 468 -15.42 10.33 -7.29
CA TYR A 468 -15.47 9.08 -6.53
C TYR A 468 -16.77 8.96 -5.73
N ALA A 469 -17.09 9.98 -4.93
CA ALA A 469 -18.27 10.03 -4.06
C ALA A 469 -19.59 10.21 -4.83
N LYS A 470 -19.53 10.49 -6.14
CA LYS A 470 -20.67 10.72 -7.06
C LYS A 470 -21.60 11.84 -6.60
N ILE A 471 -21.02 12.92 -6.07
CA ILE A 471 -21.75 14.09 -5.57
C ILE A 471 -21.61 15.30 -6.50
N ASN A 472 -22.63 16.15 -6.54
CA ASN A 472 -22.51 17.47 -7.17
C ASN A 472 -21.56 18.36 -6.35
N PRO A 473 -20.78 19.26 -6.98
CA PRO A 473 -19.87 20.16 -6.24
C PRO A 473 -20.56 21.07 -5.21
N SER A 474 -21.84 21.38 -5.44
CA SER A 474 -22.70 22.14 -4.52
C SER A 474 -23.14 21.37 -3.28
N ASN A 475 -22.91 20.06 -3.19
CA ASN A 475 -23.35 19.21 -2.09
C ASN A 475 -22.27 19.06 -1.02
N ALA A 476 -22.69 18.92 0.24
CA ALA A 476 -21.80 18.56 1.33
C ALA A 476 -21.42 17.08 1.23
N ILE A 477 -20.16 16.75 1.54
CA ILE A 477 -19.69 15.37 1.62
C ILE A 477 -19.95 14.79 3.02
N THR A 478 -20.21 13.49 3.13
CA THR A 478 -20.34 12.81 4.42
C THR A 478 -19.01 12.28 4.93
N SER A 479 -18.93 12.04 6.25
CA SER A 479 -17.82 11.34 6.88
C SER A 479 -17.59 9.94 6.28
N GLN A 480 -18.66 9.20 6.01
CA GLN A 480 -18.57 7.89 5.34
C GLN A 480 -17.93 7.98 3.96
N GLN A 481 -18.33 8.93 3.11
CA GLN A 481 -17.75 9.09 1.77
C GLN A 481 -16.25 9.43 1.79
N ILE A 482 -15.76 10.10 2.85
CA ILE A 482 -14.33 10.34 3.05
C ILE A 482 -13.62 9.07 3.50
N MET A 483 -14.19 8.31 4.44
CA MET A 483 -13.65 7.01 4.88
C MET A 483 -13.55 6.02 3.71
N ASP A 484 -14.62 5.90 2.91
CA ASP A 484 -14.67 5.07 1.72
C ASP A 484 -13.59 5.48 0.70
N TRP A 485 -13.37 6.78 0.51
CA TRP A 485 -12.36 7.30 -0.41
C TRP A 485 -10.93 7.05 0.09
N TYR A 486 -10.68 7.24 1.38
CA TYR A 486 -9.39 6.95 1.98
C TYR A 486 -9.03 5.46 1.87
N HIS A 487 -9.98 4.54 2.09
CA HIS A 487 -9.75 3.12 1.82
C HIS A 487 -9.47 2.83 0.34
N PHE A 488 -10.19 3.45 -0.59
CA PHE A 488 -9.90 3.34 -2.03
C PHE A 488 -8.51 3.88 -2.42
N LEU A 489 -8.01 4.92 -1.73
CA LEU A 489 -6.65 5.42 -1.88
C LEU A 489 -5.58 4.54 -1.21
N GLY A 490 -5.95 3.47 -0.51
CA GLY A 490 -5.01 2.61 0.20
C GLY A 490 -4.58 3.17 1.56
N LEU A 491 -5.41 3.99 2.20
CA LEU A 491 -5.20 4.45 3.58
C LEU A 491 -6.03 3.63 4.57
N GLU A 492 -5.39 3.25 5.67
CA GLU A 492 -6.03 2.75 6.88
C GLU A 492 -6.05 3.84 7.96
N PHE A 493 -7.01 3.75 8.87
CA PHE A 493 -7.19 4.67 10.00
C PHE A 493 -8.09 4.01 11.05
N ASP A 494 -7.95 4.46 12.28
CA ASP A 494 -8.82 4.09 13.41
C ASP A 494 -9.89 5.19 13.55
N THR A 495 -11.04 4.90 14.17
CA THR A 495 -12.15 5.87 14.28
C THR A 495 -12.64 6.07 15.72
N GLN A 496 -12.91 7.32 16.09
CA GLN A 496 -13.58 7.68 17.35
C GLN A 496 -14.83 8.50 17.06
N LYS A 497 -15.98 8.08 17.57
CA LYS A 497 -17.22 8.87 17.52
C LYS A 497 -17.29 9.86 18.67
N GLY A 498 -17.81 11.05 18.42
CA GLY A 498 -17.84 12.12 19.43
C GLY A 498 -16.49 12.81 19.63
N ARG A 499 -16.32 13.46 20.79
CA ARG A 499 -15.15 14.28 21.12
C ARG A 499 -13.83 13.51 21.08
N PHE A 500 -12.82 14.06 20.41
CA PHE A 500 -11.46 13.50 20.44
C PHE A 500 -10.74 13.88 21.74
N THR A 501 -10.03 12.94 22.39
CA THR A 501 -9.43 13.20 23.71
C THR A 501 -8.05 13.86 23.61
N LYS A 502 -7.71 14.68 24.61
CA LYS A 502 -6.34 15.21 24.80
C LYS A 502 -5.27 14.11 24.68
N ALA A 503 -5.49 12.95 25.30
CA ALA A 503 -4.51 11.87 25.30
C ALA A 503 -4.24 11.37 23.86
N GLN A 504 -5.29 11.06 23.09
CA GLN A 504 -5.14 10.58 21.71
C GLN A 504 -4.55 11.65 20.79
N ALA A 505 -5.00 12.90 20.91
CA ALA A 505 -4.46 14.03 20.14
C ALA A 505 -2.98 14.32 20.47
N MET A 506 -2.54 14.10 21.72
CA MET A 506 -1.12 14.13 22.07
C MET A 506 -0.36 12.95 21.46
N THR A 507 -0.85 11.72 21.62
CA THR A 507 -0.19 10.51 21.12
C THR A 507 0.00 10.53 19.60
N MET A 508 -1.02 10.90 18.83
CA MET A 508 -0.91 11.02 17.36
C MET A 508 0.19 12.01 16.97
N ASN A 509 0.15 13.21 17.53
CA ASN A 509 1.02 14.31 17.10
C ASN A 509 2.46 14.12 17.61
N GLN A 510 2.66 13.42 18.74
CA GLN A 510 3.97 12.94 19.20
C GLN A 510 4.52 11.80 18.32
N SER A 511 3.65 10.92 17.80
CA SER A 511 4.00 9.83 16.88
C SER A 511 4.16 10.27 15.41
N GLY A 512 4.27 11.58 15.14
CA GLY A 512 4.44 12.09 13.78
C GLY A 512 3.21 11.96 12.87
N ARG A 513 2.01 11.73 13.42
CA ARG A 513 0.76 11.47 12.67
C ARG A 513 -0.24 12.61 12.76
N LEU A 514 -1.09 12.69 11.74
CA LEU A 514 -2.28 13.52 11.70
C LEU A 514 -3.53 12.76 12.18
N TYR A 515 -4.57 13.52 12.48
CA TYR A 515 -5.95 13.05 12.58
C TYR A 515 -6.91 14.00 11.84
N PHE A 516 -8.08 13.51 11.49
CA PHE A 516 -9.14 14.24 10.79
C PHE A 516 -10.42 14.24 11.60
N THR A 517 -10.76 15.37 12.22
CA THR A 517 -12.03 15.51 12.94
C THR A 517 -13.10 16.06 11.99
N PHE A 518 -14.19 15.31 11.81
CA PHE A 518 -15.38 15.74 11.09
C PHE A 518 -16.35 16.42 12.07
N LEU A 519 -16.62 17.71 11.85
CA LEU A 519 -17.58 18.50 12.61
C LEU A 519 -18.93 18.53 11.90
N LYS A 520 -20.00 18.28 12.64
CA LYS A 520 -21.39 18.28 12.14
C LYS A 520 -22.16 19.46 12.74
N ALA A 521 -23.00 20.10 11.94
CA ALA A 521 -23.84 21.20 12.41
C ALA A 521 -24.95 20.71 13.35
N LYS A 522 -25.00 21.31 14.56
CA LYS A 522 -26.20 21.33 15.40
C LYS A 522 -27.17 22.42 14.95
N LYS A 523 -26.63 23.55 14.49
CA LYS A 523 -27.36 24.74 14.07
C LYS A 523 -26.54 25.49 13.03
N ALA A 524 -26.98 25.50 11.78
CA ALA A 524 -26.31 26.19 10.68
C ALA A 524 -27.27 27.09 9.87
N PRO A 525 -27.65 28.27 10.40
CA PRO A 525 -28.36 29.31 9.62
C PRO A 525 -27.54 29.87 8.44
N ASP A 526 -26.24 29.57 8.38
CA ASP A 526 -25.33 29.80 7.25
C ASP A 526 -25.31 28.62 6.25
N ASN A 527 -26.21 27.64 6.39
CA ASN A 527 -26.33 26.42 5.58
C ASN A 527 -25.10 25.47 5.58
N ILE A 528 -24.04 25.78 6.32
CA ILE A 528 -22.82 24.97 6.39
C ILE A 528 -23.08 23.71 7.24
N GLN A 529 -23.27 22.57 6.57
CA GLN A 529 -23.65 21.31 7.24
C GLN A 529 -22.50 20.66 8.02
N ASN A 530 -21.25 20.87 7.59
CA ASN A 530 -20.06 20.29 8.20
C ASN A 530 -18.77 21.08 7.93
N PHE A 531 -17.75 20.76 8.73
CA PHE A 531 -16.35 21.14 8.54
C PHE A 531 -15.46 19.90 8.70
N GLY A 532 -14.33 19.85 7.98
CA GLY A 532 -13.23 18.93 8.26
C GLY A 532 -12.08 19.67 8.91
N ALA A 533 -11.49 19.10 9.96
CA ALA A 533 -10.38 19.68 10.69
C ALA A 533 -9.17 18.73 10.68
N ILE A 534 -8.03 19.18 10.15
CA ILE A 534 -6.77 18.42 10.22
C ILE A 534 -6.07 18.77 11.54
N GLY A 535 -5.96 17.80 12.46
CA GLY A 535 -5.20 17.96 13.69
C GLY A 535 -3.71 17.71 13.47
N TYR A 536 -2.88 18.74 13.67
CA TYR A 536 -1.46 18.70 13.29
C TYR A 536 -0.47 19.09 14.40
N GLY A 537 -0.92 19.59 15.54
CA GLY A 537 -0.05 19.92 16.68
C GLY A 537 -0.84 20.10 17.96
N TYR A 538 -0.19 20.58 19.02
CA TYR A 538 -0.88 21.08 20.22
C TYR A 538 0.01 22.07 20.99
N MET A 539 -0.63 22.89 21.82
CA MET A 539 0.00 23.57 22.95
C MET A 539 -0.51 22.92 24.24
N ASP A 540 0.40 22.54 25.14
CA ASP A 540 0.07 22.05 26.48
C ASP A 540 0.87 22.84 27.52
N ASN A 541 0.19 23.60 28.37
CA ASN A 541 0.82 24.51 29.32
C ASN A 541 0.12 24.51 30.69
N SER A 542 0.72 25.23 31.64
CA SER A 542 0.25 25.27 33.04
C SER A 542 -1.18 25.83 33.25
N PHE A 543 -1.83 26.32 32.19
CA PHE A 543 -3.19 26.88 32.19
C PHE A 543 -4.16 26.09 31.29
N SER A 544 -3.72 25.57 30.14
CA SER A 544 -4.60 25.06 29.10
C SER A 544 -3.95 23.98 28.23
N TYR A 545 -4.79 23.14 27.61
CA TYR A 545 -4.42 22.33 26.47
C TYR A 545 -5.27 22.73 25.27
N THR A 546 -4.64 22.97 24.12
CA THR A 546 -5.33 23.25 22.85
C THR A 546 -4.66 22.47 21.72
N PRO A 547 -5.37 21.61 20.97
CA PRO A 547 -4.86 21.03 19.75
C PRO A 547 -4.80 22.08 18.64
N ASN A 548 -3.75 22.03 17.84
CA ASN A 548 -3.63 22.85 16.63
C ASN A 548 -4.42 22.15 15.53
N LEU A 549 -5.62 22.66 15.26
CA LEU A 549 -6.51 22.19 14.19
C LEU A 549 -6.41 23.14 13.00
N SER A 550 -6.37 22.60 11.79
CA SER A 550 -6.45 23.37 10.55
C SER A 550 -7.77 23.21 9.84
N TYR A 551 -8.29 24.32 9.34
CA TYR A 551 -9.40 24.42 8.40
C TYR A 551 -8.84 25.15 7.17
N MET A 552 -8.82 24.45 6.03
CA MET A 552 -8.12 24.78 4.80
C MET A 552 -8.75 25.94 4.02
N ASN A 553 -8.46 27.17 4.45
CA ASN A 553 -8.83 28.44 3.82
C ASN A 553 -10.28 28.89 4.03
N GLU A 554 -10.72 28.99 5.30
CA GLU A 554 -11.95 29.71 5.67
C GLU A 554 -11.75 30.60 6.92
N PRO A 555 -11.87 31.95 6.82
CA PRO A 555 -11.66 32.86 7.95
C PRO A 555 -12.77 32.81 9.03
N TYR A 556 -13.87 32.08 8.78
CA TYR A 556 -14.91 31.79 9.77
C TYR A 556 -14.82 30.37 10.32
N ALA A 557 -13.58 29.88 10.51
CA ALA A 557 -13.27 28.57 11.05
C ALA A 557 -13.97 28.30 12.41
N PRO A 558 -14.43 27.05 12.66
CA PRO A 558 -15.02 26.65 13.94
C PRO A 558 -14.05 26.83 15.12
N THR A 559 -14.52 27.56 16.13
CA THR A 559 -13.79 27.90 17.35
C THR A 559 -14.42 27.17 18.54
N VAL A 560 -13.59 26.68 19.47
CA VAL A 560 -14.03 26.08 20.73
C VAL A 560 -14.36 27.18 21.76
N CYS A 561 -15.44 26.97 22.51
CA CYS A 561 -15.87 27.86 23.59
C CYS A 561 -15.73 27.14 24.95
N TRP A 562 -15.07 27.78 25.91
CA TRP A 562 -15.16 27.43 27.33
C TRP A 562 -15.97 28.51 28.04
N GLN A 563 -16.98 28.11 28.79
CA GLN A 563 -17.77 28.99 29.64
C GLN A 563 -17.69 28.49 31.07
N GLN A 564 -17.55 29.40 32.04
CA GLN A 564 -17.60 29.05 33.46
C GLN A 564 -18.99 28.45 33.77
N ARG A 565 -19.04 27.14 34.07
CA ARG A 565 -20.32 26.46 34.30
C ARG A 565 -20.96 26.97 35.59
N LYS A 566 -22.29 26.88 35.71
CA LYS A 566 -23.00 27.37 36.89
C LYS A 566 -22.57 26.59 38.15
N GLY A 567 -21.94 27.28 39.10
CA GLY A 567 -21.36 26.68 40.31
C GLY A 567 -19.88 26.29 40.19
N GLU A 568 -19.26 26.50 39.02
CA GLU A 568 -17.84 26.32 38.77
C GLU A 568 -17.04 27.55 39.19
N ASN A 569 -15.84 27.37 39.75
CA ASN A 569 -14.88 28.44 40.03
C ASN A 569 -13.78 28.53 38.96
N PHE A 570 -12.95 29.58 39.01
CA PHE A 570 -11.89 29.80 38.01
C PHE A 570 -10.90 28.62 37.93
N THR A 571 -10.48 28.06 39.07
CA THR A 571 -9.55 26.92 39.12
C THR A 571 -10.15 25.66 38.49
N GLN A 572 -11.44 25.40 38.71
CA GLN A 572 -12.16 24.29 38.08
C GLN A 572 -12.27 24.49 36.56
N THR A 573 -12.66 25.70 36.13
CA THR A 573 -12.77 26.07 34.70
C THR A 573 -11.42 25.88 33.98
N ASN A 574 -10.34 26.38 34.60
CA ASN A 574 -8.96 26.23 34.13
C ASN A 574 -8.50 24.75 34.10
N ASN A 575 -9.00 23.91 35.03
CA ASN A 575 -8.74 22.46 34.98
C ASN A 575 -9.50 21.76 33.84
N ARG A 576 -10.69 22.22 33.44
CA ARG A 576 -11.39 21.71 32.24
C ARG A 576 -10.67 22.12 30.93
N MET A 577 -10.11 23.34 30.88
CA MET A 577 -9.25 23.79 29.78
C MET A 577 -8.01 22.91 29.60
N LYS A 578 -7.43 22.37 30.69
CA LYS A 578 -6.27 21.45 30.65
C LYS A 578 -6.58 20.04 30.12
N THR A 579 -7.85 19.65 30.06
CA THR A 579 -8.30 18.31 29.62
C THR A 579 -9.03 18.32 28.27
N TYR A 580 -9.11 19.50 27.62
CA TYR A 580 -9.92 19.74 26.42
C TYR A 580 -11.44 19.56 26.61
N ASP A 581 -11.95 19.69 27.85
CA ASP A 581 -13.40 19.79 28.06
C ASP A 581 -13.87 21.21 27.77
N TYR A 582 -14.18 21.48 26.51
CA TYR A 582 -14.89 22.67 26.05
C TYR A 582 -16.42 22.49 26.16
N ASP A 583 -17.19 23.56 26.00
CA ASP A 583 -18.65 23.56 26.17
C ASP A 583 -19.41 23.47 24.83
N LYS A 584 -18.92 24.13 23.78
CA LYS A 584 -19.44 24.01 22.40
C LYS A 584 -18.39 24.40 21.36
N ILE A 585 -18.63 24.01 20.10
CA ILE A 585 -17.91 24.53 18.93
C ILE A 585 -18.86 25.46 18.17
N TYR A 586 -18.38 26.62 17.74
CA TYR A 586 -19.21 27.66 17.12
C TYR A 586 -18.45 28.44 16.03
N THR A 587 -19.18 29.11 15.14
CA THR A 587 -18.59 30.04 14.16
C THR A 587 -19.16 31.45 14.32
N LEU A 588 -18.32 32.44 14.07
CA LEU A 588 -18.65 33.87 14.09
C LEU A 588 -19.16 34.36 12.72
N ASN A 589 -19.65 35.60 12.67
CA ASN A 589 -19.86 36.40 11.46
C ASN A 589 -18.82 37.54 11.35
N GLU A 590 -18.95 38.38 10.31
CA GLU A 590 -18.16 39.61 10.08
C GLU A 590 -18.09 40.60 11.25
N GLU A 591 -19.04 40.52 12.19
CA GLU A 591 -19.22 41.47 13.29
C GLU A 591 -18.79 40.85 14.64
N GLY A 592 -18.10 39.71 14.61
CA GLY A 592 -17.63 39.00 15.81
C GLY A 592 -18.75 38.31 16.61
N LYS A 593 -19.94 38.13 16.02
CA LYS A 593 -21.11 37.52 16.66
C LYS A 593 -21.27 36.05 16.27
N GLU A 594 -21.54 35.21 17.25
CA GLU A 594 -21.90 33.80 17.06
C GLU A 594 -23.15 33.64 16.19
N VAL A 595 -23.10 32.73 15.21
CA VAL A 595 -24.24 32.39 14.34
C VAL A 595 -24.59 30.90 14.31
N SER A 596 -23.59 30.02 14.30
CA SER A 596 -23.76 28.58 14.07
C SER A 596 -23.00 27.73 15.09
N GLU A 597 -23.51 26.53 15.39
CA GLU A 597 -23.04 25.61 16.42
C GLU A 597 -22.80 24.20 15.86
N TYR A 598 -21.73 23.54 16.30
CA TYR A 598 -21.21 22.29 15.77
C TYR A 598 -20.81 21.31 16.88
N GLU A 599 -20.71 20.02 16.53
CA GLU A 599 -20.13 18.97 17.36
C GLU A 599 -19.19 18.05 16.57
N GLU A 600 -18.27 17.37 17.25
CA GLU A 600 -17.42 16.33 16.65
C GLU A 600 -18.27 15.08 16.41
N GLU A 601 -18.47 14.70 15.14
CA GLU A 601 -19.21 13.48 14.77
C GLU A 601 -18.28 12.26 14.85
N VAL A 602 -17.16 12.32 14.14
CA VAL A 602 -16.15 11.28 14.10
C VAL A 602 -14.77 11.88 13.84
N THR A 603 -13.76 11.36 14.53
CA THR A 603 -12.35 11.62 14.23
C THR A 603 -11.72 10.36 13.66
N LEU A 604 -11.10 10.49 12.48
CA LEU A 604 -10.21 9.48 11.90
C LEU A 604 -8.81 9.73 12.44
N TYR A 605 -8.16 8.75 13.04
CA TYR A 605 -6.83 8.89 13.64
C TYR A 605 -5.94 7.69 13.31
N ASN A 606 -4.67 7.72 13.71
CA ASN A 606 -3.68 6.67 13.40
C ASN A 606 -3.59 6.37 11.89
N ILE A 607 -3.71 7.44 11.09
CA ILE A 607 -3.83 7.36 9.64
C ILE A 607 -2.48 6.93 9.05
N ARG A 608 -2.53 5.93 8.17
CA ARG A 608 -1.35 5.18 7.68
C ARG A 608 -1.62 4.61 6.29
N ALA A 609 -0.54 4.37 5.55
CA ALA A 609 -0.62 3.55 4.34
C ALA A 609 -1.01 2.11 4.69
N LYS A 610 -1.94 1.52 3.95
CA LYS A 610 -2.09 0.06 3.84
C LYS A 610 -0.75 -0.47 3.32
N ALA A 611 -0.10 -1.35 4.08
CA ALA A 611 1.34 -1.55 3.95
C ALA A 611 1.74 -2.12 2.57
N SER A 612 2.59 -1.39 1.82
CA SER A 612 3.23 -1.92 0.62
C SER A 612 4.11 -3.11 1.00
N THR A 613 3.80 -4.30 0.48
CA THR A 613 4.50 -5.55 0.82
C THR A 613 5.90 -5.60 0.18
N ASN A 614 6.87 -4.92 0.81
CA ASN A 614 8.29 -5.03 0.46
C ASN A 614 9.13 -5.14 1.73
N LYS A 615 9.72 -6.34 1.89
CA LYS A 615 10.43 -6.88 3.07
C LYS A 615 9.59 -7.11 4.33
N ALA A 616 9.58 -8.37 4.76
CA ALA A 616 9.27 -8.74 6.12
C ALA A 616 10.34 -8.18 7.08
N ASP A 617 9.90 -7.60 8.21
CA ASP A 617 10.37 -8.06 9.51
C ASP A 617 9.33 -7.77 10.60
N SER A 618 9.40 -8.50 11.72
CA SER A 618 8.27 -8.70 12.63
C SER A 618 8.04 -7.61 13.69
N THR A 619 6.79 -7.11 13.80
CA THR A 619 5.91 -7.18 15.01
C THR A 619 4.65 -6.27 14.85
N PRO A 620 3.50 -6.60 15.48
CA PRO A 620 2.20 -6.01 15.12
C PRO A 620 1.67 -4.91 16.06
N SER A 621 0.77 -4.07 15.54
CA SER A 621 -0.22 -3.31 16.33
C SER A 621 -1.54 -4.09 16.37
N THR A 622 -2.27 -4.04 17.48
CA THR A 622 -3.39 -4.95 17.77
C THR A 622 -4.72 -4.52 17.11
N PRO A 623 -5.35 -5.34 16.25
CA PRO A 623 -6.76 -5.19 15.88
C PRO A 623 -7.67 -5.49 17.09
N GLU A 624 -8.98 -5.22 16.97
CA GLU A 624 -9.93 -5.64 18.01
C GLU A 624 -9.80 -7.14 18.30
N GLN A 625 -9.82 -7.48 19.59
CA GLN A 625 -9.50 -8.82 20.06
C GLN A 625 -10.68 -9.79 19.87
N SER A 626 -10.94 -10.18 18.62
CA SER A 626 -11.47 -11.51 18.36
C SER A 626 -10.55 -12.50 19.09
N THR A 627 -11.11 -13.32 19.99
CA THR A 627 -10.34 -14.33 20.74
C THR A 627 -9.42 -15.10 19.81
N PRO A 628 -8.14 -15.34 20.18
CA PRO A 628 -7.17 -15.97 19.31
C PRO A 628 -7.74 -17.27 18.78
N THR A 629 -7.92 -17.36 17.46
CA THR A 629 -8.60 -18.50 16.83
C THR A 629 -7.85 -19.76 17.21
N SER A 630 -8.49 -20.60 18.03
CA SER A 630 -7.92 -21.86 18.51
C SER A 630 -7.48 -22.68 17.29
N LEU A 631 -6.19 -23.02 17.24
CA LEU A 631 -5.58 -23.73 16.11
C LEU A 631 -6.45 -24.94 15.73
N GLN A 632 -7.17 -24.84 14.62
CA GLN A 632 -7.95 -25.96 14.07
C GLN A 632 -7.02 -26.88 13.31
N ALA A 633 -6.10 -27.49 14.06
CA ALA A 633 -5.33 -28.61 13.59
C ALA A 633 -6.26 -29.79 13.36
N THR A 634 -6.01 -30.59 12.33
CA THR A 634 -6.70 -31.90 12.15
C THR A 634 -6.31 -32.92 13.23
N GLY A 635 -5.42 -32.53 14.15
CA GLY A 635 -4.79 -33.36 15.18
C GLY A 635 -3.80 -34.37 14.61
N ALA A 636 -3.66 -34.46 13.30
CA ALA A 636 -2.78 -35.40 12.60
C ALA A 636 -1.34 -35.33 13.12
N THR A 637 -0.77 -36.47 13.51
CA THR A 637 0.65 -36.54 13.88
C THR A 637 1.48 -36.83 12.63
N TYR A 638 2.21 -35.84 12.14
CA TYR A 638 3.19 -36.00 11.05
C TYR A 638 4.54 -36.40 11.63
N GLN A 639 5.18 -37.41 11.01
CA GLN A 639 6.57 -37.75 11.22
C GLN A 639 7.27 -37.76 9.86
N GLU A 640 8.19 -36.84 9.63
CA GLU A 640 9.07 -36.83 8.46
C GLU A 640 10.52 -37.05 8.92
N ASN A 641 11.40 -37.49 8.03
CA ASN A 641 12.83 -37.52 8.32
C ASN A 641 13.43 -36.11 8.14
N PRO A 642 13.77 -35.37 9.22
CA PRO A 642 14.14 -33.95 9.13
C PRO A 642 15.52 -33.72 8.50
N ASN A 643 16.28 -34.79 8.24
CA ASN A 643 17.60 -34.75 7.62
C ASN A 643 17.57 -35.26 6.17
N PHE A 644 16.41 -35.67 5.63
CA PHE A 644 16.29 -36.10 4.24
C PHE A 644 16.45 -34.91 3.29
N ILE A 645 17.28 -35.08 2.26
CA ILE A 645 17.56 -34.05 1.25
C ILE A 645 17.64 -34.72 -0.13
N PRO A 646 16.77 -34.33 -1.09
CA PRO A 646 16.87 -34.75 -2.48
C PRO A 646 18.25 -34.50 -3.10
N SER A 647 18.80 -35.51 -3.77
CA SER A 647 20.06 -35.40 -4.54
C SER A 647 19.94 -34.56 -5.82
N GLY A 648 18.71 -34.25 -6.24
CA GLY A 648 18.37 -33.39 -7.38
C GLY A 648 16.92 -33.62 -7.84
N VAL A 649 16.60 -33.09 -9.02
CA VAL A 649 15.40 -33.45 -9.80
C VAL A 649 15.87 -34.19 -11.05
N GLN A 650 15.24 -35.32 -11.34
CA GLN A 650 15.56 -36.18 -12.47
C GLN A 650 15.16 -35.55 -13.81
N GLY A 651 16.10 -35.54 -14.75
CA GLY A 651 15.91 -35.13 -16.14
C GLY A 651 15.42 -36.27 -17.04
N SER A 652 15.83 -36.23 -18.30
CA SER A 652 15.53 -37.29 -19.29
C SER A 652 16.30 -38.59 -19.03
N GLU A 653 17.28 -38.60 -18.13
CA GLU A 653 18.11 -39.76 -17.82
C GLU A 653 17.38 -40.79 -16.93
N PRO A 654 17.51 -42.11 -17.19
CA PRO A 654 16.73 -43.19 -16.56
C PRO A 654 17.27 -43.64 -15.19
N TRP A 655 17.47 -42.71 -14.25
CA TRP A 655 18.25 -42.91 -13.01
C TRP A 655 17.43 -42.84 -11.71
N CYS A 656 16.12 -43.11 -11.75
CA CYS A 656 15.24 -42.91 -10.59
C CYS A 656 15.74 -43.59 -9.30
N SER A 657 16.27 -44.81 -9.39
CA SER A 657 16.90 -45.51 -8.26
C SER A 657 18.14 -44.77 -7.76
N GLU A 658 19.06 -44.37 -8.64
CA GLU A 658 20.29 -43.67 -8.29
C GLU A 658 20.05 -42.27 -7.69
N TYR A 659 18.95 -41.59 -8.04
CA TYR A 659 18.48 -40.38 -7.35
C TYR A 659 18.05 -40.66 -5.90
N VAL A 660 17.38 -41.78 -5.61
CA VAL A 660 17.07 -42.21 -4.23
C VAL A 660 18.36 -42.61 -3.48
N ASN A 661 19.18 -43.50 -4.06
CA ASN A 661 20.44 -43.98 -3.49
C ASN A 661 21.40 -42.85 -3.11
N ALA A 662 21.52 -41.82 -3.96
CA ALA A 662 22.37 -40.66 -3.69
C ALA A 662 21.82 -39.78 -2.55
N SER A 663 20.50 -39.64 -2.45
CA SER A 663 19.82 -38.92 -1.36
C SER A 663 20.04 -39.63 -0.02
N GLU A 664 19.98 -40.96 0.01
CA GLU A 664 20.17 -41.75 1.22
C GLU A 664 21.64 -41.82 1.68
N ILE A 665 22.61 -41.81 0.73
CA ILE A 665 24.01 -41.59 1.10
C ILE A 665 24.20 -40.20 1.72
N ASN A 666 23.53 -39.16 1.22
CA ASN A 666 23.62 -37.82 1.79
C ASN A 666 23.04 -37.78 3.21
N LEU A 667 21.89 -38.42 3.45
CA LEU A 667 21.29 -38.59 4.77
C LEU A 667 22.25 -39.31 5.75
N LEU A 668 22.77 -40.48 5.37
CA LEU A 668 23.71 -41.27 6.18
C LEU A 668 25.10 -40.61 6.35
N ASN A 669 25.39 -39.55 5.60
CA ASN A 669 26.56 -38.69 5.78
C ASN A 669 26.25 -37.44 6.64
N HIS A 670 25.01 -37.27 7.10
CA HIS A 670 24.51 -36.08 7.79
C HIS A 670 24.72 -34.78 6.99
N MET A 671 24.53 -34.85 5.66
CA MET A 671 24.54 -33.67 4.80
C MET A 671 23.28 -32.83 5.07
N THR A 672 23.47 -31.52 5.27
CA THR A 672 22.41 -30.58 5.66
C THR A 672 21.99 -29.65 4.53
N ALA A 673 20.88 -28.92 4.69
CA ALA A 673 20.45 -27.89 3.75
C ALA A 673 21.50 -26.75 3.59
N GLU A 674 22.32 -26.53 4.61
CA GLU A 674 23.46 -25.60 4.63
C GLU A 674 24.70 -26.16 3.91
N THR A 675 24.83 -27.48 3.81
CA THR A 675 25.97 -28.13 3.15
C THR A 675 25.99 -27.74 1.67
N PRO A 676 27.11 -27.19 1.13
CA PRO A 676 27.16 -26.72 -0.26
C PRO A 676 26.72 -27.79 -1.26
N ALA A 677 25.92 -27.41 -2.26
CA ALA A 677 25.39 -28.36 -3.25
C ALA A 677 26.50 -29.14 -3.98
N THR A 678 27.67 -28.53 -4.18
CA THR A 678 28.88 -29.15 -4.75
C THR A 678 29.52 -30.24 -3.87
N SER A 679 29.10 -30.34 -2.61
CA SER A 679 29.60 -31.32 -1.62
C SER A 679 28.60 -32.44 -1.34
N ARG A 680 27.39 -32.37 -1.88
CA ARG A 680 26.38 -33.44 -1.82
C ARG A 680 26.62 -34.43 -2.97
N LEU A 681 26.36 -35.72 -2.73
CA LEU A 681 26.40 -36.73 -3.78
C LEU A 681 25.20 -36.56 -4.72
N THR A 682 25.45 -36.57 -6.02
CA THR A 682 24.42 -36.57 -7.08
C THR A 682 24.25 -37.95 -7.71
N ALA A 683 23.10 -38.20 -8.36
CA ALA A 683 22.88 -39.40 -9.16
C ALA A 683 23.96 -39.57 -10.26
N GLU A 684 24.36 -38.48 -10.92
CA GLU A 684 25.45 -38.47 -11.91
C GLU A 684 26.78 -38.97 -11.32
N GLN A 685 27.14 -38.53 -10.11
CA GLN A 685 28.37 -38.96 -9.43
C GLN A 685 28.33 -40.42 -8.96
N LEU A 686 27.13 -40.97 -8.70
CA LEU A 686 26.92 -42.38 -8.40
C LEU A 686 26.96 -43.25 -9.67
N MET A 687 26.30 -42.82 -10.74
CA MET A 687 26.39 -43.45 -12.07
C MET A 687 27.83 -43.44 -12.62
N GLN A 688 28.56 -42.35 -12.44
CA GLN A 688 29.99 -42.26 -12.81
C GLN A 688 30.86 -43.17 -11.92
N ALA A 689 30.39 -43.57 -10.73
CA ALA A 689 31.06 -44.56 -9.89
C ALA A 689 30.81 -46.01 -10.34
N LEU A 690 29.63 -46.29 -10.88
CA LEU A 690 29.28 -47.57 -11.52
C LEU A 690 30.02 -47.75 -12.85
N TYR A 691 30.15 -46.67 -13.63
CA TYR A 691 30.72 -46.67 -14.97
C TYR A 691 31.92 -45.70 -15.08
N PRO A 692 33.05 -45.95 -14.37
CA PRO A 692 34.16 -45.01 -14.24
C PRO A 692 34.97 -44.76 -15.52
N THR A 693 34.71 -45.51 -16.59
CA THR A 693 35.34 -45.35 -17.92
C THR A 693 34.44 -44.70 -18.95
N VAL A 694 33.17 -44.43 -18.63
CA VAL A 694 32.18 -43.79 -19.51
C VAL A 694 32.18 -42.28 -19.27
N ASN A 695 31.98 -41.48 -20.32
CA ASN A 695 31.89 -40.01 -20.17
C ASN A 695 30.46 -39.55 -19.83
N ALA A 696 30.33 -38.37 -19.21
CA ALA A 696 29.06 -37.87 -18.68
C ALA A 696 27.91 -37.76 -19.70
N GLU A 697 28.16 -37.47 -20.98
CA GLU A 697 27.09 -37.41 -21.98
C GLU A 697 26.63 -38.80 -22.44
N GLN A 698 27.54 -39.77 -22.56
CA GLN A 698 27.16 -41.16 -22.77
C GLN A 698 26.39 -41.72 -21.57
N LEU A 699 26.84 -41.38 -20.35
CA LEU A 699 26.28 -41.86 -19.09
C LEU A 699 24.78 -41.57 -18.98
N LYS A 700 24.34 -40.36 -19.38
CA LYS A 700 22.91 -39.93 -19.35
C LYS A 700 21.96 -40.80 -20.16
N THR A 701 22.49 -41.61 -21.09
CA THR A 701 21.71 -42.54 -21.93
C THR A 701 21.65 -43.96 -21.35
N MET A 702 22.32 -44.22 -20.23
CA MET A 702 22.40 -45.55 -19.60
C MET A 702 21.40 -45.71 -18.47
N ASN A 703 20.65 -46.82 -18.49
CA ASN A 703 19.80 -47.30 -17.40
C ASN A 703 20.61 -47.56 -16.11
N GLY A 704 19.92 -47.59 -14.98
CA GLY A 704 20.50 -47.92 -13.68
C GLY A 704 21.16 -49.29 -13.61
N GLY A 705 22.01 -49.47 -12.60
CA GLY A 705 22.91 -50.63 -12.49
C GLY A 705 22.21 -51.96 -12.16
N LEU A 706 23.00 -53.05 -12.15
CA LEU A 706 22.60 -54.27 -11.44
C LEU A 706 22.64 -53.99 -9.93
N ILE A 707 21.68 -54.53 -9.18
CA ILE A 707 21.59 -54.33 -7.72
C ILE A 707 22.86 -54.79 -7.01
N GLY A 708 23.52 -55.85 -7.49
CA GLY A 708 24.82 -56.31 -6.98
C GLY A 708 25.94 -55.29 -7.15
N ASP A 709 26.01 -54.63 -8.31
CA ASP A 709 27.05 -53.62 -8.60
C ASP A 709 26.77 -52.29 -7.87
N ILE A 710 25.50 -51.91 -7.73
CA ILE A 710 25.07 -50.79 -6.89
C ILE A 710 25.48 -51.04 -5.44
N LEU A 711 25.04 -52.13 -4.80
CA LEU A 711 25.41 -52.44 -3.40
C LEU A 711 26.93 -52.58 -3.22
N LYS A 712 27.66 -53.05 -4.23
CA LYS A 712 29.12 -53.05 -4.23
C LYS A 712 29.71 -51.64 -4.21
N VAL A 713 29.27 -50.74 -5.09
CA VAL A 713 29.74 -49.34 -5.16
C VAL A 713 29.36 -48.57 -3.89
N LEU A 714 28.13 -48.73 -3.39
CA LEU A 714 27.66 -48.15 -2.13
C LEU A 714 28.60 -48.54 -0.97
N LYS A 715 28.98 -49.82 -0.86
CA LYS A 715 29.89 -50.32 0.18
C LYS A 715 31.34 -49.89 -0.03
N GLU A 716 31.89 -50.06 -1.23
CA GLU A 716 33.34 -49.91 -1.50
C GLU A 716 33.77 -48.44 -1.63
N LYS A 717 32.90 -47.56 -2.15
CA LYS A 717 33.19 -46.13 -2.33
C LYS A 717 32.57 -45.24 -1.26
N TYR A 718 31.35 -45.56 -0.78
CA TYR A 718 30.58 -44.68 0.11
C TYR A 718 30.37 -45.23 1.54
N GLN A 719 30.83 -46.47 1.80
CA GLN A 719 30.72 -47.16 3.09
C GLN A 719 29.28 -47.29 3.60
N VAL A 720 28.33 -47.50 2.67
CA VAL A 720 26.88 -47.64 2.89
C VAL A 720 26.37 -48.97 2.33
N THR A 721 25.32 -49.53 2.91
CA THR A 721 24.52 -50.62 2.31
C THR A 721 23.05 -50.49 2.67
N ALA A 722 22.19 -51.15 1.90
CA ALA A 722 20.80 -51.46 2.24
C ALA A 722 20.61 -52.98 2.32
N ASP A 723 19.46 -53.39 2.88
CA ASP A 723 18.85 -54.70 2.61
C ASP A 723 17.77 -54.52 1.54
N VAL A 724 17.62 -55.51 0.63
CA VAL A 724 16.72 -55.42 -0.53
C VAL A 724 15.83 -56.65 -0.59
N GLU A 725 14.52 -56.44 -0.60
CA GLU A 725 13.50 -57.50 -0.56
C GLU A 725 12.43 -57.31 -1.66
N ASN A 726 12.06 -58.39 -2.35
CA ASN A 726 11.04 -58.37 -3.41
C ASN A 726 9.63 -58.45 -2.81
N ARG A 727 9.27 -57.45 -2.01
CA ARG A 727 7.92 -57.23 -1.46
C ARG A 727 7.73 -55.76 -1.08
N ALA A 728 6.48 -55.37 -0.85
CA ALA A 728 6.14 -54.20 -0.05
C ALA A 728 6.39 -54.46 1.45
N LEU A 729 6.69 -53.40 2.20
CA LEU A 729 6.68 -53.40 3.67
C LEU A 729 5.30 -52.98 4.19
N ASN A 730 4.86 -53.56 5.30
CA ASN A 730 3.64 -53.08 5.98
C ASN A 730 3.94 -51.81 6.78
N PHE A 731 2.89 -51.03 7.11
CA PHE A 731 3.05 -49.74 7.78
C PHE A 731 3.91 -49.80 9.06
N LYS A 732 3.83 -50.87 9.86
CA LYS A 732 4.63 -51.04 11.10
C LYS A 732 6.12 -51.30 10.84
N GLU A 733 6.47 -51.82 9.67
CA GLU A 733 7.85 -51.94 9.21
C GLU A 733 8.36 -50.59 8.71
N VAL A 734 7.61 -49.93 7.82
CA VAL A 734 7.95 -48.59 7.28
C VAL A 734 8.13 -47.56 8.39
N LYS A 735 7.20 -47.53 9.36
CA LYS A 735 7.29 -46.66 10.54
C LYS A 735 8.59 -46.88 11.32
N ARG A 736 9.09 -48.14 11.44
CA ARG A 736 10.31 -48.45 12.19
C ARG A 736 11.56 -47.88 11.52
N GLU A 737 11.66 -47.96 10.19
CA GLU A 737 12.78 -47.39 9.44
C GLU A 737 12.81 -45.85 9.59
N LEU A 738 11.64 -45.21 9.43
CA LEU A 738 11.48 -43.76 9.56
C LEU A 738 11.69 -43.26 11.00
N ASP A 739 11.18 -43.99 12.01
CA ASP A 739 11.44 -43.72 13.44
C ASP A 739 12.94 -43.85 13.78
N SER A 740 13.70 -44.64 13.01
CA SER A 740 15.14 -44.84 13.18
C SER A 740 16.00 -43.81 12.44
N GLY A 741 15.39 -42.93 11.63
CA GLY A 741 16.09 -41.91 10.87
C GLY A 741 16.61 -42.34 9.48
N ASN A 742 16.12 -43.45 8.93
CA ASN A 742 16.33 -43.87 7.54
C ASN A 742 15.22 -43.33 6.61
N ILE A 743 15.28 -43.62 5.31
CA ILE A 743 14.10 -43.67 4.42
C ILE A 743 13.84 -45.09 3.92
N VAL A 744 12.71 -45.30 3.22
CA VAL A 744 12.42 -46.57 2.54
C VAL A 744 12.33 -46.33 1.03
N GLN A 745 13.21 -46.94 0.25
CA GLN A 745 13.08 -46.93 -1.22
C GLN A 745 12.02 -47.92 -1.65
N MET A 746 11.05 -47.43 -2.39
CA MET A 746 9.95 -48.18 -2.98
C MET A 746 10.18 -48.27 -4.49
N ASP A 747 10.54 -49.46 -4.95
CA ASP A 747 10.59 -49.78 -6.37
C ASP A 747 9.19 -50.22 -6.82
N LEU A 748 8.73 -49.56 -7.87
CA LEU A 748 7.37 -49.57 -8.40
C LEU A 748 7.36 -50.24 -9.78
N ASP A 749 6.52 -51.25 -9.98
CA ASP A 749 6.33 -51.88 -11.28
C ASP A 749 4.95 -51.54 -11.87
N ASN A 750 4.85 -51.45 -13.20
CA ASN A 750 3.61 -51.07 -13.87
C ASN A 750 2.57 -52.21 -13.78
N LYS A 751 1.43 -51.95 -13.16
CA LYS A 751 0.31 -52.91 -12.99
C LYS A 751 -0.58 -52.99 -14.24
N ASP A 752 -0.56 -51.96 -15.07
CA ASP A 752 -1.32 -51.86 -16.32
C ASP A 752 -0.55 -52.43 -17.53
N ARG A 753 0.63 -53.04 -17.30
CA ARG A 753 1.49 -53.65 -18.31
C ARG A 753 0.86 -54.90 -18.94
N GLU A 754 1.01 -55.05 -20.26
CA GLU A 754 0.62 -56.30 -20.95
C GLU A 754 1.64 -57.45 -20.72
N ALA A 755 1.17 -58.69 -20.89
CA ALA A 755 1.92 -59.90 -20.57
C ALA A 755 3.06 -60.20 -21.56
N GLY A 756 4.17 -59.47 -21.43
CA GLY A 756 5.40 -59.68 -22.20
C GLY A 756 6.34 -58.47 -22.28
N GLU A 757 5.89 -57.28 -21.88
CA GLU A 757 6.72 -56.07 -21.94
C GLU A 757 7.86 -56.07 -20.88
N SER A 758 8.92 -55.29 -21.11
CA SER A 758 10.12 -55.34 -20.28
C SER A 758 9.97 -54.59 -18.94
N ASN A 759 10.72 -55.05 -17.93
CA ASN A 759 10.81 -54.40 -16.60
C ASN A 759 11.53 -53.04 -16.63
N GLU A 760 11.77 -52.44 -17.80
CA GLU A 760 12.51 -51.18 -17.96
C GLU A 760 11.61 -49.95 -17.75
N LEU A 761 10.31 -50.16 -17.52
CA LEU A 761 9.34 -49.18 -17.04
C LEU A 761 9.13 -49.22 -15.51
N ALA A 762 9.99 -49.93 -14.77
CA ALA A 762 9.96 -49.89 -13.31
C ALA A 762 10.54 -48.57 -12.79
N HIS A 763 9.79 -47.86 -11.94
CA HIS A 763 10.15 -46.57 -11.35
C HIS A 763 10.64 -46.72 -9.90
N SER A 764 11.30 -45.70 -9.35
CA SER A 764 11.74 -45.69 -7.95
C SER A 764 11.38 -44.38 -7.27
N VAL A 765 10.83 -44.48 -6.07
CA VAL A 765 10.44 -43.36 -5.20
C VAL A 765 10.86 -43.66 -3.76
N ALA A 766 10.88 -42.67 -2.88
CA ALA A 766 11.20 -42.87 -1.46
C ALA A 766 10.01 -42.54 -0.55
N ILE A 767 9.71 -43.40 0.41
CA ILE A 767 8.87 -43.03 1.56
C ILE A 767 9.77 -42.31 2.56
N ILE A 768 9.50 -41.03 2.78
CA ILE A 768 10.31 -40.10 3.59
C ILE A 768 9.62 -39.64 4.88
N GLY A 769 8.37 -40.07 5.09
CA GLY A 769 7.58 -39.78 6.28
C GLY A 769 6.25 -40.52 6.31
N TYR A 770 5.49 -40.31 7.38
CA TYR A 770 4.14 -40.83 7.55
C TYR A 770 3.24 -39.85 8.34
N VAL A 771 1.93 -40.07 8.27
CA VAL A 771 0.90 -39.29 8.99
C VAL A 771 -0.02 -40.24 9.74
N LEU A 772 -0.28 -39.96 11.02
CA LEU A 772 -1.15 -40.76 11.89
C LEU A 772 -2.43 -40.01 12.32
N PRO A 773 -3.57 -40.72 12.46
CA PRO A 773 -4.79 -40.22 13.08
C PRO A 773 -4.56 -39.64 14.48
N ALA A 774 -5.21 -38.50 14.77
CA ALA A 774 -4.93 -37.64 15.92
C ALA A 774 -4.87 -38.36 17.29
N ASN A 775 -5.80 -39.28 17.53
CA ASN A 775 -5.96 -39.95 18.82
C ASN A 775 -5.21 -41.29 18.89
N GLY A 776 -4.34 -41.59 17.91
CA GLY A 776 -3.84 -42.95 17.68
C GLY A 776 -4.93 -43.92 17.21
N ASP A 777 -6.01 -43.39 16.60
CA ASP A 777 -7.18 -44.14 16.15
C ASP A 777 -6.80 -45.15 15.05
N THR A 778 -6.68 -46.41 15.43
CA THR A 778 -6.26 -47.52 14.54
C THR A 778 -7.35 -48.01 13.60
N SER A 779 -8.59 -47.49 13.67
CA SER A 779 -9.62 -47.78 12.67
C SER A 779 -9.34 -47.06 11.34
N LYS A 780 -8.72 -45.89 11.42
CA LYS A 780 -8.41 -45.01 10.30
C LYS A 780 -7.05 -45.34 9.69
N ALA A 781 -6.95 -45.18 8.37
CA ALA A 781 -5.71 -45.39 7.66
C ALA A 781 -4.66 -44.32 8.03
N PRO A 782 -3.42 -44.73 8.37
CA PRO A 782 -2.24 -43.89 8.21
C PRO A 782 -1.99 -43.53 6.73
N TYR A 783 -1.21 -42.48 6.51
CA TYR A 783 -0.74 -42.10 5.17
C TYR A 783 0.80 -42.13 5.13
N TYR A 784 1.37 -42.50 3.98
CA TYR A 784 2.78 -42.32 3.67
C TYR A 784 3.01 -40.94 3.05
N LYS A 785 4.16 -40.32 3.33
CA LYS A 785 4.70 -39.21 2.54
C LYS A 785 5.77 -39.75 1.61
N ILE A 786 5.62 -39.49 0.31
CA ILE A 786 6.45 -40.05 -0.75
C ILE A 786 7.13 -38.92 -1.53
N TRP A 787 8.43 -39.06 -1.76
CA TRP A 787 9.22 -38.23 -2.67
C TRP A 787 9.48 -38.99 -3.98
N ASN A 788 9.13 -38.37 -5.10
CA ASN A 788 9.37 -38.85 -6.44
C ASN A 788 10.54 -38.05 -7.09
N PRO A 789 11.61 -38.71 -7.57
CA PRO A 789 12.74 -38.08 -8.24
C PRO A 789 12.39 -37.08 -9.35
N TRP A 790 11.21 -37.16 -9.97
CA TRP A 790 10.72 -36.19 -10.96
C TRP A 790 10.45 -34.78 -10.41
N GLY A 791 10.64 -34.55 -9.11
CA GLY A 791 10.46 -33.25 -8.46
C GLY A 791 9.09 -33.07 -7.80
N GLN A 792 8.47 -34.17 -7.34
CA GLN A 792 7.15 -34.16 -6.72
C GLN A 792 7.19 -34.81 -5.33
N GLU A 793 6.49 -34.22 -4.36
CA GLU A 793 6.16 -34.88 -3.08
C GLU A 793 4.64 -35.02 -2.96
N PHE A 794 4.16 -36.16 -2.48
CA PHE A 794 2.73 -36.44 -2.34
C PHE A 794 2.45 -37.43 -1.19
N TYR A 795 1.16 -37.64 -0.89
CA TYR A 795 0.69 -38.51 0.18
C TYR A 795 -0.19 -39.63 -0.37
N VAL A 796 -0.07 -40.84 0.17
CA VAL A 796 -0.90 -42.01 -0.20
C VAL A 796 -1.34 -42.77 1.04
N SER A 797 -2.61 -43.17 1.09
CA SER A 797 -3.16 -44.04 2.12
C SER A 797 -2.40 -45.37 2.22
N SER A 798 -2.05 -45.77 3.45
CA SER A 798 -1.41 -47.08 3.68
C SER A 798 -2.33 -48.28 3.41
N LYS A 799 -3.60 -48.05 3.04
CA LYS A 799 -4.52 -49.08 2.52
C LYS A 799 -4.41 -49.28 1.00
N SER A 800 -3.70 -48.42 0.25
CA SER A 800 -3.71 -48.47 -1.22
C SER A 800 -2.78 -49.55 -1.79
N ASP A 801 -3.35 -50.43 -2.61
CA ASP A 801 -2.63 -51.47 -3.37
C ASP A 801 -1.78 -50.90 -4.54
N THR A 802 -2.01 -49.63 -4.90
CA THR A 802 -1.42 -48.98 -6.09
C THR A 802 -1.20 -47.49 -5.89
N ILE A 803 -0.25 -46.93 -6.66
CA ILE A 803 0.00 -45.49 -6.76
C ILE A 803 -0.09 -45.11 -8.24
N ASN A 804 -0.89 -44.11 -8.57
CA ASN A 804 -0.97 -43.61 -9.94
C ASN A 804 0.08 -42.51 -10.15
N LEU A 805 0.96 -42.67 -11.16
CA LEU A 805 2.02 -41.71 -11.51
C LEU A 805 2.01 -41.51 -13.02
N GLY A 806 1.83 -40.26 -13.47
CA GLY A 806 1.80 -39.93 -14.90
C GLY A 806 0.67 -40.60 -15.69
N GLY A 807 -0.44 -40.98 -15.02
CA GLY A 807 -1.56 -41.69 -15.63
C GLY A 807 -1.44 -43.21 -15.66
N VAL A 808 -0.37 -43.78 -15.09
CA VAL A 808 -0.09 -45.23 -15.04
C VAL A 808 -0.17 -45.73 -13.59
N ARG A 809 -0.87 -46.85 -13.34
CA ARG A 809 -0.97 -47.43 -12.00
C ARG A 809 0.23 -48.33 -11.71
N TYR A 810 1.02 -47.93 -10.74
CA TYR A 810 2.15 -48.69 -10.22
C TYR A 810 1.77 -49.51 -8.99
N GLN A 811 2.37 -50.68 -8.87
CA GLN A 811 2.33 -51.52 -7.67
C GLN A 811 3.72 -51.55 -7.00
N TRP A 812 3.75 -51.51 -5.67
CA TRP A 812 4.98 -51.68 -4.90
C TRP A 812 5.41 -53.15 -4.90
N THR A 813 6.51 -53.46 -5.59
CA THR A 813 6.97 -54.84 -5.81
C THR A 813 8.32 -55.16 -5.13
N ARG A 814 9.17 -54.16 -4.88
CA ARG A 814 10.47 -54.33 -4.24
C ARG A 814 10.80 -53.15 -3.32
N THR A 815 11.54 -53.43 -2.24
CA THR A 815 11.92 -52.44 -1.23
C THR A 815 13.44 -52.46 -1.00
N TRP A 816 14.03 -51.29 -0.77
CA TRP A 816 15.36 -51.16 -0.15
C TRP A 816 15.23 -50.40 1.18
N HIS A 817 15.70 -51.01 2.27
CA HIS A 817 15.54 -50.51 3.64
C HIS A 817 16.73 -50.93 4.53
N ASN A 818 16.67 -50.70 5.84
CA ASN A 818 17.78 -50.94 6.78
C ASN A 818 19.08 -50.28 6.28
N TRP A 819 18.94 -49.07 5.75
CA TRP A 819 20.03 -48.27 5.21
C TRP A 819 21.02 -47.93 6.32
N ARG A 820 22.31 -48.24 6.11
CA ARG A 820 23.30 -48.22 7.20
C ARG A 820 24.73 -48.06 6.73
N LYS A 821 25.55 -47.47 7.61
CA LYS A 821 27.02 -47.44 7.45
C LYS A 821 27.64 -48.82 7.68
N VAL A 822 28.63 -49.17 6.87
CA VAL A 822 29.36 -50.45 6.94
C VAL A 822 30.86 -50.24 6.70
N GLY A 823 31.68 -50.96 7.46
CA GLY A 823 33.13 -50.96 7.22
C GLY A 823 33.48 -51.68 5.91
N ALA A 824 34.57 -51.27 5.25
CA ALA A 824 35.00 -51.82 3.96
C ALA A 824 35.26 -53.35 3.94
N ARG A 825 35.36 -54.00 5.11
CA ARG A 825 35.52 -55.45 5.29
C ARG A 825 34.23 -56.20 5.63
N THR A 826 33.10 -55.52 5.79
CA THR A 826 31.80 -56.15 6.09
C THR A 826 31.34 -57.00 4.90
N GLN A 827 31.02 -58.28 5.16
CA GLN A 827 30.34 -59.12 4.19
C GLN A 827 28.85 -58.80 4.16
N LEU A 828 28.29 -58.60 2.96
CA LEU A 828 26.87 -58.33 2.76
C LEU A 828 26.14 -59.65 2.47
N ASN A 829 25.15 -60.00 3.29
CA ASN A 829 24.33 -61.19 3.11
C ASN A 829 23.15 -60.91 2.17
N ILE A 830 23.43 -60.74 0.87
CA ILE A 830 22.43 -60.37 -0.13
C ILE A 830 21.94 -61.63 -0.87
N ASN A 831 20.64 -61.72 -1.13
CA ASN A 831 20.05 -62.81 -1.91
C ASN A 831 20.64 -62.85 -3.33
N LYS A 832 21.21 -64.00 -3.72
CA LYS A 832 21.85 -64.22 -5.02
C LYS A 832 20.91 -64.01 -6.23
N ALA A 833 19.60 -64.17 -6.04
CA ALA A 833 18.60 -63.90 -7.08
C ALA A 833 18.30 -62.40 -7.26
N ILE A 834 18.53 -61.57 -6.23
CA ILE A 834 18.24 -60.13 -6.26
C ILE A 834 19.41 -59.35 -6.85
N ILE A 835 20.66 -59.71 -6.54
CA ILE A 835 21.86 -59.02 -7.08
C ILE A 835 21.98 -59.07 -8.61
N GLN A 836 21.29 -59.98 -9.28
CA GLN A 836 21.26 -60.12 -10.75
C GLN A 836 20.12 -59.33 -11.41
N GLN A 837 19.26 -58.68 -10.63
CA GLN A 837 18.20 -57.82 -11.16
C GLN A 837 18.76 -56.43 -11.50
N LYS A 838 18.15 -55.76 -12.49
CA LYS A 838 18.33 -54.32 -12.70
C LYS A 838 17.62 -53.52 -11.60
N ALA A 839 18.17 -52.37 -11.27
CA ALA A 839 17.46 -51.32 -10.55
C ALA A 839 16.31 -50.74 -11.39
N ALA A 840 15.33 -50.13 -10.72
CA ALA A 840 14.30 -49.34 -11.38
C ALA A 840 14.95 -48.16 -12.14
N SER A 841 14.55 -47.98 -13.40
CA SER A 841 15.33 -47.22 -14.41
C SER A 841 14.42 -46.50 -15.42
N MET A 842 13.43 -45.73 -14.95
CA MET A 842 12.50 -44.99 -15.82
C MET A 842 12.86 -43.50 -15.87
N CYS A 843 12.80 -42.88 -17.06
CA CYS A 843 13.03 -41.45 -17.28
C CYS A 843 11.94 -40.57 -16.62
N ASN A 844 12.18 -39.26 -16.48
CA ASN A 844 11.10 -38.30 -16.21
C ASN A 844 10.27 -38.04 -17.49
N PRO A 845 8.99 -38.43 -17.56
CA PRO A 845 8.18 -38.27 -18.77
C PRO A 845 7.90 -36.79 -19.11
N ASN A 846 7.92 -35.91 -18.12
CA ASN A 846 7.52 -34.49 -18.24
C ASN A 846 8.51 -33.62 -19.04
N ILE A 847 9.61 -34.19 -19.54
CA ILE A 847 10.73 -33.46 -20.17
C ILE A 847 10.86 -33.78 -21.67
N VAL A 848 10.11 -34.76 -22.20
CA VAL A 848 10.22 -35.23 -23.59
C VAL A 848 9.22 -34.51 -24.50
N SER A 849 9.69 -33.77 -25.51
CA SER A 849 8.83 -33.04 -26.46
C SER A 849 9.13 -33.35 -27.94
N THR A 850 8.15 -34.02 -28.57
CA THR A 850 7.83 -34.05 -30.02
C THR A 850 8.92 -34.39 -31.05
N PHE A 851 8.66 -35.47 -31.80
CA PHE A 851 9.12 -35.70 -33.18
C PHE A 851 7.90 -35.58 -34.11
N ASN A 852 8.07 -35.09 -35.34
CA ASN A 852 6.98 -34.98 -36.33
C ASN A 852 7.13 -36.01 -37.47
N LEU A 853 6.00 -36.58 -37.91
CA LEU A 853 5.83 -37.21 -39.22
C LEU A 853 4.59 -36.60 -39.92
N PRO A 854 4.52 -36.61 -41.27
CA PRO A 854 3.63 -35.73 -42.02
C PRO A 854 2.18 -36.24 -42.11
N ASP A 855 1.25 -35.28 -42.25
CA ASP A 855 -0.18 -35.51 -42.43
C ASP A 855 -0.52 -36.29 -43.71
N TYR A 856 -1.42 -37.27 -43.61
CA TYR A 856 -2.61 -37.42 -44.47
C TYR A 856 -3.48 -38.60 -43.99
N LEU A 857 -4.82 -38.45 -44.11
CA LEU A 857 -5.91 -39.41 -43.82
C LEU A 857 -6.34 -39.58 -42.34
N HIS A 858 -7.48 -38.95 -42.03
CA HIS A 858 -8.47 -39.41 -41.03
C HIS A 858 -9.29 -40.62 -41.59
N PRO A 859 -10.18 -41.32 -40.84
CA PRO A 859 -10.67 -41.05 -39.47
C PRO A 859 -10.73 -42.28 -38.52
N PHE A 860 -11.23 -42.03 -37.29
CA PHE A 860 -11.86 -42.97 -36.32
C PHE A 860 -11.53 -44.48 -36.39
N GLU A 861 -10.77 -45.00 -35.41
CA GLU A 861 -11.31 -45.76 -34.25
C GLU A 861 -10.19 -46.11 -33.22
N GLU A 862 -10.54 -46.88 -32.17
CA GLU A 862 -9.83 -47.08 -30.89
C GLU A 862 -8.38 -47.65 -30.93
N LYS A 863 -7.61 -47.40 -29.83
CA LYS A 863 -6.44 -48.17 -29.29
C LYS A 863 -5.09 -48.12 -30.05
N ASP A 864 -3.89 -48.13 -29.41
CA ASP A 864 -3.47 -47.95 -27.99
C ASP A 864 -1.92 -47.75 -27.89
N ILE A 865 -1.41 -47.44 -26.67
CA ILE A 865 -0.03 -47.49 -26.12
C ILE A 865 1.24 -47.40 -27.01
N PHE A 866 1.97 -46.29 -26.81
CA PHE A 866 3.45 -46.14 -26.71
C PHE A 866 4.43 -46.62 -27.81
N HIS A 867 4.06 -47.49 -28.73
CA HIS A 867 5.04 -48.23 -29.55
C HIS A 867 5.43 -47.55 -30.88
N GLN A 868 6.41 -46.63 -30.83
CA GLN A 868 7.79 -46.91 -31.31
C GLN A 868 8.69 -45.66 -31.50
N LYS A 869 9.70 -45.56 -30.63
CA LYS A 869 11.11 -45.12 -30.85
C LYS A 869 11.42 -43.79 -31.56
N ALA A 870 12.20 -42.96 -30.88
CA ALA A 870 12.86 -41.78 -31.44
C ALA A 870 14.09 -42.12 -32.32
N GLY A 871 14.36 -41.24 -33.29
CA GLY A 871 15.34 -41.42 -34.37
C GLY A 871 14.61 -41.56 -35.72
N GLU A 872 14.94 -40.82 -36.79
CA GLU A 872 16.21 -40.17 -37.12
C GLU A 872 16.09 -38.65 -37.40
N PHE A 873 17.19 -37.93 -37.24
CA PHE A 873 17.24 -36.49 -36.94
C PHE A 873 16.85 -35.51 -38.07
N GLY A 874 16.05 -34.49 -37.69
CA GLY A 874 16.47 -33.09 -37.88
C GLY A 874 15.58 -32.19 -38.74
N ASN A 875 15.29 -30.98 -38.24
CA ASN A 875 14.82 -29.87 -39.07
C ASN A 875 15.36 -28.52 -38.54
N ASN A 876 15.52 -27.52 -39.42
CA ASN A 876 16.35 -26.33 -39.16
C ASN A 876 15.59 -25.16 -38.52
N ILE A 877 16.28 -24.40 -37.66
CA ILE A 877 15.87 -23.08 -37.17
C ILE A 877 16.63 -22.00 -37.95
N GLN A 878 15.93 -21.03 -38.55
CA GLN A 878 16.57 -19.85 -39.13
C GLN A 878 16.85 -18.77 -38.06
N THR A 879 17.94 -18.03 -38.25
CA THR A 879 18.31 -16.87 -37.42
C THR A 879 18.27 -15.60 -38.26
N TYR A 880 17.98 -14.46 -37.62
CA TYR A 880 18.15 -13.14 -38.22
C TYR A 880 19.01 -12.24 -37.32
N ASN A 881 19.85 -11.43 -37.97
CA ASN A 881 20.85 -10.58 -37.35
C ASN A 881 20.88 -9.25 -38.10
N SER A 882 20.80 -8.12 -37.39
CA SER A 882 20.99 -6.79 -37.94
C SER A 882 22.14 -6.07 -37.23
N ARG A 883 23.10 -5.57 -38.00
CA ARG A 883 24.30 -4.87 -37.51
C ARG A 883 24.14 -3.34 -37.58
N PHE A 884 25.16 -2.66 -37.02
CA PHE A 884 25.48 -1.23 -36.97
C PHE A 884 25.17 -0.54 -35.63
N PHE A 885 26.12 0.10 -34.93
CA PHE A 885 27.57 0.26 -35.20
C PHE A 885 28.42 -0.67 -34.32
N GLY A 886 29.48 -1.24 -34.90
CA GLY A 886 30.21 -2.36 -34.30
C GLY A 886 31.23 -1.96 -33.21
N LEU A 887 30.86 -2.16 -31.95
CA LEU A 887 31.83 -2.51 -30.89
C LEU A 887 31.25 -3.32 -29.71
N PHE A 888 29.91 -3.42 -29.57
CA PHE A 888 29.26 -4.37 -28.67
C PHE A 888 28.01 -4.99 -29.30
N SER A 889 27.70 -6.22 -28.90
CA SER A 889 26.45 -6.91 -29.22
C SER A 889 26.10 -7.84 -28.06
N ILE A 890 24.88 -7.75 -27.54
CA ILE A 890 24.38 -8.57 -26.44
C ILE A 890 23.14 -9.34 -26.93
N SER A 891 23.11 -10.64 -26.66
CA SER A 891 21.93 -11.50 -26.86
C SER A 891 21.68 -12.27 -25.56
N ILE A 892 20.42 -12.35 -25.15
CA ILE A 892 19.99 -12.95 -23.89
C ILE A 892 18.83 -13.91 -24.19
N SER A 893 18.85 -15.09 -23.58
CA SER A 893 17.73 -16.02 -23.52
C SER A 893 17.38 -16.30 -22.06
N ASN A 894 16.11 -16.62 -21.79
CA ASN A 894 15.59 -16.69 -20.42
C ASN A 894 15.92 -18.00 -19.69
N ASN A 895 17.20 -18.26 -19.44
CA ASN A 895 17.62 -18.97 -18.23
C ASN A 895 19.05 -18.60 -17.82
N SER A 896 19.29 -18.48 -16.52
CA SER A 896 20.31 -17.54 -16.01
C SER A 896 21.73 -18.10 -15.79
N LYS A 897 22.72 -17.19 -15.78
CA LYS A 897 24.08 -17.31 -15.20
C LYS A 897 25.15 -18.13 -15.96
N ARG A 898 25.53 -17.68 -17.16
CA ARG A 898 26.97 -17.63 -17.56
C ARG A 898 27.29 -16.33 -18.29
N ALA A 899 28.40 -15.70 -17.91
CA ALA A 899 29.00 -14.56 -18.61
C ALA A 899 30.54 -14.70 -18.55
N ILE A 900 31.24 -14.31 -19.62
CA ILE A 900 32.71 -14.40 -19.73
C ILE A 900 33.25 -13.02 -20.07
N SER A 901 34.30 -12.58 -19.37
CA SER A 901 34.94 -11.26 -19.57
C SER A 901 36.45 -11.33 -19.38
N SER A 902 37.21 -10.61 -20.22
CA SER A 902 38.66 -10.40 -20.10
C SER A 902 39.00 -8.94 -19.73
N ARG A 903 40.27 -8.63 -19.39
CA ARG A 903 40.66 -7.44 -18.59
C ARG A 903 42.07 -6.93 -18.95
N HIS A 904 42.35 -5.60 -18.89
CA HIS A 904 43.69 -5.04 -18.60
C HIS A 904 43.70 -3.55 -18.06
N LEU A 905 44.48 -3.30 -16.97
CA LEU A 905 45.34 -2.16 -16.50
C LEU A 905 45.14 -0.68 -17.01
N LYS A 906 45.52 0.49 -16.41
CA LYS A 906 46.16 1.08 -15.15
C LYS A 906 46.14 2.67 -15.33
N THR A 907 46.54 3.69 -14.50
CA THR A 907 47.10 3.97 -13.13
C THR A 907 47.05 5.49 -12.71
N LYS A 908 47.15 5.81 -11.39
CA LYS A 908 47.82 6.98 -10.68
C LYS A 908 47.25 8.45 -10.60
N LYS A 909 47.01 8.91 -9.34
CA LYS A 909 47.40 10.17 -8.57
C LYS A 909 47.17 11.60 -9.18
N THR A 910 47.06 12.75 -8.45
CA THR A 910 47.60 13.26 -7.13
C THR A 910 46.73 14.47 -6.56
N PRO A 911 46.98 15.11 -5.38
CA PRO A 911 46.00 15.96 -4.62
C PRO A 911 46.39 17.44 -4.31
N TYR A 912 45.51 18.26 -3.68
CA TYR A 912 45.82 19.18 -2.52
C TYR A 912 44.62 19.99 -1.93
N ASN A 913 44.69 20.34 -0.63
CA ASN A 913 44.58 21.70 0.00
C ASN A 913 43.81 21.76 1.35
N TYR A 914 44.39 22.46 2.34
CA TYR A 914 43.98 22.53 3.75
C TYR A 914 43.43 23.91 4.19
N MET A 915 43.88 25.01 3.55
CA MET A 915 43.53 26.39 3.93
C MET A 915 42.01 26.68 3.91
N ALA A 916 41.22 25.91 3.14
CA ALA A 916 39.78 26.06 3.04
C ALA A 916 39.00 25.58 4.29
N GLN A 917 39.62 24.81 5.19
CA GLN A 917 38.94 24.32 6.40
C GLN A 917 38.90 25.36 7.52
N GLN A 918 39.94 26.20 7.67
CA GLN A 918 40.00 27.20 8.74
C GLN A 918 38.89 28.26 8.58
N TYR A 919 38.76 28.84 7.39
CA TYR A 919 37.74 29.87 7.07
C TYR A 919 36.30 29.39 7.31
N ARG A 920 36.05 28.09 7.12
CA ARG A 920 34.74 27.47 7.38
C ARG A 920 34.42 27.38 8.88
N SER A 921 35.43 27.31 9.76
CA SER A 921 35.23 27.14 11.20
C SER A 921 34.72 28.40 11.89
N ASP A 922 35.09 29.59 11.44
CA ASP A 922 34.76 30.83 12.13
C ASP A 922 33.41 31.43 11.66
N ILE A 923 32.99 31.13 10.43
CA ILE A 923 31.62 31.41 9.95
C ILE A 923 30.58 30.60 10.75
N ILE A 924 30.88 29.37 11.14
CA ILE A 924 29.96 28.54 11.95
C ILE A 924 29.66 29.20 13.30
N LYS A 925 30.67 29.77 13.98
CA LYS A 925 30.48 30.45 15.28
C LYS A 925 29.63 31.72 15.21
N MET A 926 29.55 32.37 14.05
CA MET A 926 28.63 33.50 13.85
C MET A 926 27.19 33.03 13.59
N HIS A 927 27.01 31.82 13.04
CA HIS A 927 25.69 31.24 12.82
C HIS A 927 25.00 30.84 14.13
N ASP A 928 25.75 30.27 15.08
CA ASP A 928 25.21 29.77 16.34
C ASP A 928 24.53 30.86 17.20
N LEU A 929 24.95 32.13 17.06
CA LEU A 929 24.40 33.28 17.80
C LEU A 929 22.97 33.69 17.36
N ASP A 930 22.64 33.49 16.08
CA ASP A 930 21.31 33.74 15.51
C ASP A 930 20.24 32.78 16.09
N THR A 931 20.70 31.57 16.46
CA THR A 931 19.88 30.44 16.94
C THR A 931 19.37 30.58 18.38
N ASP A 932 19.89 31.53 19.17
CA ASP A 932 19.42 31.79 20.54
C ASP A 932 18.55 33.06 20.64
N ILE A 933 18.83 34.09 19.84
CA ILE A 933 18.02 35.32 19.79
C ILE A 933 16.62 35.03 19.24
N SER A 934 16.53 34.15 18.23
CA SER A 934 15.28 33.75 17.57
C SER A 934 14.26 33.06 18.50
N LYS A 935 14.67 32.56 19.68
CA LYS A 935 13.80 31.85 20.65
C LYS A 935 12.88 32.76 21.46
N TRP A 936 13.08 34.08 21.42
CA TRP A 936 12.33 35.06 22.23
C TRP A 936 11.32 35.90 21.44
N GLY A 937 11.18 35.69 20.12
CA GLY A 937 10.13 36.30 19.30
C GLY A 937 10.27 37.81 19.00
N ILE A 938 11.39 38.44 19.36
CA ILE A 938 11.64 39.86 19.10
C ILE A 938 12.22 40.03 17.68
N GLY A 939 11.54 40.81 16.83
CA GLY A 939 11.98 41.05 15.46
C GLY A 939 13.29 41.83 15.35
N THR A 940 14.20 41.40 14.47
CA THR A 940 15.52 42.02 14.26
C THR A 940 15.47 43.51 13.92
N ALA A 941 14.40 43.99 13.28
CA ALA A 941 14.17 45.41 13.02
C ALA A 941 14.00 46.25 14.31
N VAL A 942 13.43 45.68 15.38
CA VAL A 942 13.29 46.37 16.68
C VAL A 942 14.65 46.49 17.36
N ILE A 943 15.45 45.42 17.33
CA ILE A 943 16.82 45.41 17.88
C ILE A 943 17.72 46.38 17.10
N ALA A 944 17.64 46.39 15.76
CA ALA A 944 18.35 47.36 14.93
C ALA A 944 17.93 48.82 15.21
N GLY A 945 16.63 49.06 15.42
CA GLY A 945 16.10 50.37 15.81
C GLY A 945 16.65 50.85 17.16
N LEU A 946 16.64 49.98 18.18
CA LEU A 946 17.21 50.26 19.50
C LEU A 946 18.72 50.53 19.42
N LEU A 947 19.47 49.71 18.68
CA LEU A 947 20.91 49.91 18.46
C LEU A 947 21.22 51.25 17.76
N THR A 948 20.41 51.69 16.80
CA THR A 948 20.58 53.02 16.17
C THR A 948 20.16 54.18 17.07
N ALA A 949 19.19 54.00 17.97
CA ALA A 949 18.83 55.03 18.96
C ALA A 949 19.93 55.23 20.02
N ILE A 950 20.58 54.14 20.44
CA ILE A 950 21.65 54.14 21.46
C ILE A 950 22.92 54.87 20.98
N GLN A 951 23.15 55.01 19.67
CA GLN A 951 24.32 55.74 19.13
C GLN A 951 24.31 57.26 19.41
N PHE A 952 23.21 57.84 19.92
CA PHE A 952 23.05 59.28 20.08
C PHE A 952 22.67 59.75 21.50
N ILE A 953 22.64 58.86 22.51
CA ILE A 953 22.21 59.20 23.88
C ILE A 953 23.37 59.03 24.88
N PRO A 954 23.83 60.10 25.56
CA PRO A 954 24.77 60.01 26.67
C PRO A 954 24.04 59.73 28.00
N VAL A 955 24.57 58.77 28.79
CA VAL A 955 24.12 58.40 30.16
C VAL A 955 22.80 57.60 30.18
N ILE A 956 22.63 56.75 31.20
CA ILE A 956 22.02 55.41 31.03
C ILE A 956 20.68 55.20 31.77
N ASP A 957 20.42 55.88 32.89
CA ASP A 957 19.47 55.33 33.88
C ASP A 957 17.97 55.48 33.54
N GLU A 958 17.56 56.49 32.75
CA GLU A 958 16.14 56.65 32.34
C GLU A 958 15.70 55.68 31.21
N VAL A 959 16.63 54.92 30.62
CA VAL A 959 16.35 54.06 29.47
C VAL A 959 15.55 52.79 29.86
N VAL A 960 15.69 52.32 31.11
CA VAL A 960 15.17 51.02 31.56
C VAL A 960 13.63 51.02 31.68
N ASP A 961 13.04 52.02 32.34
CA ASP A 961 11.59 52.10 32.55
C ASP A 961 10.81 52.27 31.23
N LEU A 962 11.41 52.96 30.24
CA LEU A 962 10.84 53.12 28.91
C LEU A 962 10.76 51.77 28.17
N ILE A 963 11.81 50.94 28.25
CA ILE A 963 11.83 49.61 27.65
C ILE A 963 10.75 48.71 28.27
N ILE A 964 10.65 48.67 29.60
CA ILE A 964 9.65 47.86 30.31
C ILE A 964 8.22 48.27 29.91
N THR A 965 7.95 49.58 29.88
CA THR A 965 6.61 50.13 29.57
C THR A 965 6.17 49.82 28.12
N VAL A 966 7.07 49.99 27.14
CA VAL A 966 6.75 49.75 25.73
C VAL A 966 6.51 48.27 25.45
N VAL A 967 7.30 47.37 26.04
CA VAL A 967 7.14 45.91 25.87
C VAL A 967 5.83 45.41 26.50
N GLY A 968 5.46 45.92 27.68
CA GLY A 968 4.21 45.53 28.36
C GLY A 968 2.94 45.86 27.57
N LEU A 969 2.90 47.03 26.91
CA LEU A 969 1.75 47.48 26.11
C LEU A 969 1.65 46.75 24.76
N ALA A 970 2.77 46.42 24.12
CA ALA A 970 2.77 45.73 22.83
C ALA A 970 2.40 44.23 22.91
N THR A 971 2.49 43.61 24.08
CA THR A 971 2.34 42.16 24.29
C THR A 971 1.03 41.74 24.98
N GLY A 972 0.17 42.69 25.33
CA GLY A 972 -1.10 42.39 26.03
C GLY A 972 -0.93 42.05 27.51
N GLY A 973 0.17 42.44 28.15
CA GLY A 973 0.40 42.29 29.60
C GLY A 973 0.81 40.87 30.02
N GLY A 974 2.02 40.44 29.65
CA GLY A 974 2.47 39.05 29.87
C GLY A 974 3.94 38.82 30.23
N ILE A 975 4.67 39.82 30.76
CA ILE A 975 6.08 39.67 31.19
C ILE A 975 6.27 40.19 32.62
N ASP A 976 7.04 39.46 33.42
CA ASP A 976 7.34 39.76 34.83
C ASP A 976 8.62 40.62 34.99
N PHE A 977 8.66 41.41 36.08
CA PHE A 977 9.69 42.41 36.40
C PHE A 977 11.12 41.85 36.38
N GLN A 978 11.28 40.58 36.78
CA GLN A 978 12.56 39.88 36.82
C GLN A 978 13.25 39.82 35.44
N ALA A 979 12.48 39.64 34.36
CA ALA A 979 13.03 39.49 33.00
C ALA A 979 13.59 40.81 32.42
N GLY A 980 13.06 41.96 32.87
CA GLY A 980 13.59 43.27 32.48
C GLY A 980 15.00 43.53 33.02
N LEU A 981 15.29 43.05 34.23
CA LEU A 981 16.60 43.19 34.87
C LEU A 981 17.68 42.31 34.21
N GLU A 982 17.33 41.11 33.75
CA GLU A 982 18.27 40.24 33.05
C GLU A 982 18.67 40.79 31.67
N LEU A 983 17.71 41.39 30.94
CA LEU A 983 17.98 42.03 29.65
C LEU A 983 18.95 43.23 29.78
N GLY A 984 18.82 44.02 30.85
CA GLY A 984 19.72 45.15 31.14
C GLY A 984 21.17 44.70 31.39
N ASN A 985 21.38 43.61 32.13
CA ASN A 985 22.71 43.05 32.38
C ASN A 985 23.37 42.51 31.09
N LEU A 986 22.59 41.92 30.18
CA LEU A 986 23.09 41.44 28.88
C LEU A 986 23.63 42.59 28.01
N MET A 987 22.94 43.73 28.00
CA MET A 987 23.36 44.93 27.26
C MET A 987 24.68 45.51 27.79
N ILE A 988 24.90 45.49 29.11
CA ILE A 988 26.17 45.94 29.73
C ILE A 988 27.34 45.05 29.28
N SER A 989 27.14 43.73 29.18
CA SER A 989 28.17 42.78 28.72
C SER A 989 28.56 42.97 27.25
N LEU A 990 27.60 43.30 26.38
CA LEU A 990 27.87 43.61 24.97
C LEU A 990 28.73 44.88 24.80
N ILE A 991 28.50 45.91 25.62
CA ILE A 991 29.26 47.17 25.58
C ILE A 991 30.75 46.95 25.88
N ASP A 992 31.10 46.09 26.83
CA ASP A 992 32.50 45.76 27.13
C ASP A 992 33.14 44.82 26.08
N THR A 993 32.34 43.93 25.49
CA THR A 993 32.78 43.07 24.38
C THR A 993 33.16 43.90 23.15
N GLN A 994 32.37 44.94 22.83
CA GLN A 994 32.62 45.81 21.69
C GLN A 994 33.87 46.68 21.86
N LYS A 995 34.16 47.17 23.08
CA LYS A 995 35.45 47.84 23.40
C LYS A 995 36.66 46.95 23.12
N HIS A 996 36.52 45.64 23.33
CA HIS A 996 37.61 44.67 23.11
C HIS A 996 37.90 44.47 21.61
N ALA A 997 36.86 44.38 20.77
CA ALA A 997 37.01 44.30 19.32
C ALA A 997 37.65 45.57 18.74
N ASP A 998 37.23 46.74 19.22
CA ASP A 998 37.74 48.05 18.80
C ASP A 998 39.23 48.25 19.15
N SER A 999 39.73 47.60 20.21
CA SER A 999 41.16 47.55 20.55
C SER A 999 41.97 46.71 19.55
N ILE A 1000 41.43 45.57 19.11
CA ILE A 1000 42.08 44.69 18.14
C ILE A 1000 42.15 45.37 16.77
N PHE A 1001 41.06 46.03 16.35
CA PHE A 1001 40.99 46.75 15.07
C PHE A 1001 41.83 48.05 15.02
N LYS A 1002 42.38 48.50 16.16
CA LYS A 1002 43.37 49.59 16.27
C LYS A 1002 44.81 49.09 16.43
N THR A 1003 45.01 47.77 16.47
CA THR A 1003 46.32 47.11 16.55
C THR A 1003 46.74 46.48 15.21
N LEU A 1004 45.80 46.42 14.25
CA LEU A 1004 46.01 46.14 12.82
C LEU A 1004 46.13 47.46 12.03
#